data_AF-A0A660KMR1-F1
#
_entry.id   AF-A0A660KMR1-F1
#
_cell.length_a   1.000
_cell.length_b   1.000
_cell.length_c   1.000
_cell.angle_alpha   90.00
_cell.angle_beta   90.00
_cell.angle_gamma   90.00
#
_symmetry.space_group_name_H-M   'P 1'
#
loop_
_entity.id
_entity.type
_entity.pdbx_description
1 polymer ?
#
loop_
_entity_poly.entity_id
_entity_poly.type
_entity_poly.pdbx_seq_one_letter_code
_entity_poly.pdbx_strand_id
1 'polypeptide(L)'
;MASHVVGYPRMGPKRELKFALESFWDGKSSAEELQKVAADLRSSIWKQMADAGIKHIPSNTFSYYDQVLDTTAMLGAVPPRYGWNGGEIGFDVYFSMARGNASLPAMEMTKWFDTNYHYIVPELGPDVKFSYASHKAVVEFKEAKALGVDTVPVLVGPVSYLLLSKPAKGVEKSFSLLSLIDKILPIYKEVVTELKAAGATWIQFDEPSLIWDLHAHQLQAFSHAYSELESSFAGLNVLVETYFADVPADAYKTLTSLKGVSGYGFDLVRGTQTLDLIKGGFPSGKYLFAGVVDGRNIWANDLASSLSTLKTLEGTVGKDKIVVSTSCSLLHTAVDLVNETKLDKEIKSWLAFAAQKVVEVNALAKALSGHKDEAFFSANAAAQASRKSSPRVTNEAVQKAAADLKKSDHRRATTVSARLEAQQKKLNLPILPTTTIGSFPQTLELRRVRREYKAKKISEEDYVNAIKEEINKVVKLQEELDIDVLVHGEPERNDMVEYFGEQLSGFAFTVNGWVQSYGSRCVKPPIIYGDVSRPKPMTVFWSSTAQSFTKRPMKGMLTGPVTILNWSFVRNDQPRFETCYQIALAIKDEVEDLEKAGITVIQIDEAALREGLPLRKSEQAFYLNWAVHSFRITNSGVQDTTQIHTHMCYSNFNDIIHSIIDMDADVITIENSRSDEKLLSVFREGVKYGAGIGPGVYDIHSPRIPSTEEIADRVNKMLAVLETNILWVNPDCGLKTRKYTEVKPALKNMVAAAKLLRTQLGSAKEQLKVQVTSTRILRVSGECCVDNNKWRRFEKEFPIASNIDNKSITANYEGGMLYIKHPKAIAMTLNGSRDQAKPTVEAPRPQPRRPTQKSDQQPPAESPRFQQMPKSDQPRPTQKSAQQPPAAAPRPQQQVTQKSAQEQAAQQVSSKSPNADKQTEGKTTAQAQANAQKTSPKKEKEGNEISEAKKDSRKTPVPEMEKELPSEHANKKQSTSSPDSDNVSQKTGAKETAGSSEKAGKVAGPSEKQKTHGDAEKKDKRPMTENDEQEGYREWVYSLAMELKKPKKLMNLIVAALLVVVFVLYAKHAAKQPIKELESKLP
;
A
#
# COMPACT_ATOMS: atom_id res chain seq x y z
N MET A 1 7.79 -32.20 13.80
CA MET A 1 7.53 -31.96 12.35
C MET A 1 8.55 -30.98 11.80
N ALA A 2 8.45 -30.63 10.53
CA ALA A 2 9.30 -29.60 9.92
C ALA A 2 8.74 -28.18 10.16
N SER A 3 9.62 -27.20 10.07
CA SER A 3 9.39 -25.76 10.27
C SER A 3 9.88 -24.97 9.04
N HIS A 4 9.11 -23.97 8.58
CA HIS A 4 9.37 -23.17 7.39
C HIS A 4 9.08 -21.68 7.61
N VAL A 5 9.85 -20.80 6.98
CA VAL A 5 9.58 -19.36 6.93
C VAL A 5 9.62 -18.91 5.47
N VAL A 6 8.49 -18.43 4.94
CA VAL A 6 8.32 -18.05 3.52
C VAL A 6 9.28 -16.92 3.09
N GLY A 7 9.69 -16.07 4.04
CA GLY A 7 10.64 -14.98 3.84
C GLY A 7 10.78 -14.09 5.08
N TYR A 8 11.76 -13.17 5.09
CA TYR A 8 12.15 -12.43 6.29
C TYR A 8 12.42 -10.91 6.03
N PRO A 9 12.22 -10.00 7.01
CA PRO A 9 12.58 -8.59 6.89
C PRO A 9 14.07 -8.36 6.57
N ARG A 10 14.32 -7.70 5.45
CA ARG A 10 15.68 -7.41 4.95
C ARG A 10 16.30 -6.09 5.42
N MET A 11 15.54 -5.23 6.11
CA MET A 11 16.02 -3.90 6.51
C MET A 11 17.04 -3.93 7.66
N GLY A 12 17.03 -4.97 8.49
CA GLY A 12 17.79 -5.10 9.73
C GLY A 12 17.10 -4.50 10.97
N PRO A 13 17.44 -4.94 12.20
CA PRO A 13 16.75 -4.57 13.44
C PRO A 13 16.68 -3.06 13.74
N LYS A 14 17.66 -2.27 13.25
CA LYS A 14 17.69 -0.80 13.40
C LYS A 14 17.62 -0.07 12.06
N ARG A 15 17.30 -0.80 10.98
CA ARG A 15 17.28 -0.38 9.57
C ARG A 15 18.68 -0.11 9.01
N GLU A 16 19.63 -0.96 9.35
CA GLU A 16 21.02 -0.95 8.88
C GLU A 16 21.10 -0.82 7.35
N LEU A 17 20.29 -1.58 6.60
CA LEU A 17 20.23 -1.52 5.13
C LEU A 17 19.74 -0.16 4.61
N LYS A 18 18.82 0.50 5.33
CA LYS A 18 18.30 1.82 4.92
C LYS A 18 19.43 2.84 4.84
N PHE A 19 20.25 2.89 5.89
CA PHE A 19 21.31 3.89 5.99
C PHE A 19 22.50 3.56 5.08
N ALA A 20 22.79 2.27 4.85
CA ALA A 20 23.78 1.85 3.86
C ALA A 20 23.36 2.25 2.43
N LEU A 21 22.11 1.99 2.03
CA LEU A 21 21.57 2.40 0.73
C LEU A 21 21.59 3.93 0.55
N GLU A 22 21.17 4.68 1.57
CA GLU A 22 21.12 6.15 1.51
C GLU A 22 22.53 6.77 1.52
N SER A 23 23.48 6.17 2.24
CA SER A 23 24.89 6.56 2.18
C SER A 23 25.52 6.30 0.80
N PHE A 24 25.24 5.13 0.20
CA PHE A 24 25.71 4.80 -1.14
C PHE A 24 25.12 5.72 -2.21
N TRP A 25 23.80 5.96 -2.20
CA TRP A 25 23.15 6.85 -3.17
C TRP A 25 23.52 8.34 -3.01
N ASP A 26 23.94 8.77 -1.83
CA ASP A 26 24.49 10.11 -1.58
C ASP A 26 26.00 10.21 -1.91
N GLY A 27 26.64 9.12 -2.37
CA GLY A 27 28.08 9.09 -2.68
C GLY A 27 29.01 9.13 -1.46
N LYS A 28 28.52 8.72 -0.29
CA LYS A 28 29.22 8.79 1.01
C LYS A 28 29.91 7.48 1.43
N SER A 29 29.57 6.38 0.76
CA SER A 29 30.14 5.04 0.99
C SER A 29 30.19 4.26 -0.32
N SER A 30 31.10 3.30 -0.42
CA SER A 30 31.36 2.53 -1.65
C SER A 30 30.35 1.39 -1.89
N ALA A 31 30.45 0.74 -3.05
CA ALA A 31 29.66 -0.44 -3.37
C ALA A 31 30.00 -1.64 -2.46
N GLU A 32 31.28 -1.79 -2.12
CA GLU A 32 31.81 -2.84 -1.24
C GLU A 32 31.30 -2.65 0.20
N GLU A 33 31.21 -1.41 0.68
CA GLU A 33 30.65 -1.11 2.01
C GLU A 33 29.15 -1.46 2.08
N LEU A 34 28.38 -1.12 1.03
CA LEU A 34 26.98 -1.52 0.91
C LEU A 34 26.82 -3.06 0.85
N GLN A 35 27.67 -3.75 0.07
CA GLN A 35 27.68 -5.20 -0.02
C GLN A 35 28.05 -5.87 1.31
N LYS A 36 28.98 -5.29 2.07
CA LYS A 36 29.39 -5.80 3.40
C LYS A 36 28.23 -5.74 4.39
N VAL A 37 27.53 -4.62 4.49
CA VAL A 37 26.33 -4.49 5.35
C VAL A 37 25.23 -5.48 4.93
N ALA A 38 25.04 -5.67 3.62
CA ALA A 38 24.07 -6.63 3.10
C ALA A 38 24.43 -8.10 3.45
N ALA A 39 25.71 -8.48 3.30
CA ALA A 39 26.20 -9.82 3.66
C ALA A 39 26.11 -10.08 5.17
N ASP A 40 26.45 -9.10 6.01
CA ASP A 40 26.34 -9.22 7.47
C ASP A 40 24.88 -9.41 7.91
N LEU A 41 23.95 -8.66 7.30
CA LEU A 41 22.51 -8.82 7.54
C LEU A 41 22.02 -10.22 7.13
N ARG A 42 22.35 -10.70 5.93
CA ARG A 42 21.97 -12.06 5.50
C ARG A 42 22.56 -13.14 6.42
N SER A 43 23.85 -13.03 6.78
CA SER A 43 24.52 -13.94 7.70
C SER A 43 23.83 -13.99 9.07
N SER A 44 23.44 -12.83 9.63
CA SER A 44 22.70 -12.73 10.88
C SER A 44 21.31 -13.36 10.78
N ILE A 45 20.57 -13.10 9.70
CA ILE A 45 19.21 -13.58 9.48
C ILE A 45 19.16 -15.11 9.35
N TRP A 46 20.08 -15.70 8.58
CA TRP A 46 20.16 -17.15 8.42
C TRP A 46 20.55 -17.87 9.71
N LYS A 47 21.54 -17.33 10.46
CA LYS A 47 21.92 -17.87 11.78
C LYS A 47 20.77 -17.78 12.77
N GLN A 48 20.10 -16.63 12.86
CA GLN A 48 18.93 -16.46 13.74
C GLN A 48 17.85 -17.53 13.50
N MET A 49 17.55 -17.86 12.23
CA MET A 49 16.58 -18.92 11.91
C MET A 49 17.12 -20.33 12.17
N ALA A 50 18.41 -20.58 11.96
CA ALA A 50 19.05 -21.86 12.26
C ALA A 50 19.11 -22.14 13.78
N ASP A 51 19.54 -21.15 14.57
CA ASP A 51 19.61 -21.18 16.03
C ASP A 51 18.21 -21.36 16.65
N ALA A 52 17.19 -20.73 16.05
CA ALA A 52 15.79 -20.93 16.42
C ALA A 52 15.22 -22.29 15.97
N GLY A 53 15.96 -23.09 15.19
CA GLY A 53 15.59 -24.44 14.75
C GLY A 53 14.61 -24.51 13.59
N ILE A 54 14.64 -23.55 12.66
CA ILE A 54 13.90 -23.64 11.39
C ILE A 54 14.60 -24.66 10.47
N LYS A 55 13.83 -25.61 9.92
CA LYS A 55 14.36 -26.62 8.99
C LYS A 55 14.47 -26.10 7.54
N HIS A 56 13.47 -25.33 7.10
CA HIS A 56 13.41 -24.77 5.75
C HIS A 56 13.62 -23.24 5.85
N ILE A 57 14.87 -22.82 5.75
CA ILE A 57 15.32 -21.43 5.91
C ILE A 57 15.41 -20.76 4.52
N PRO A 58 14.78 -19.61 4.28
CA PRO A 58 14.77 -18.98 2.97
C PRO A 58 16.09 -18.26 2.63
N SER A 59 16.49 -18.31 1.36
CA SER A 59 17.51 -17.45 0.74
C SER A 59 16.98 -16.76 -0.52
N ASN A 60 17.70 -15.77 -1.07
CA ASN A 60 17.24 -14.85 -2.12
C ASN A 60 16.10 -13.89 -1.72
N THR A 61 15.53 -14.00 -0.51
CA THR A 61 14.51 -13.06 0.02
C THR A 61 15.08 -11.71 0.48
N PHE A 62 16.40 -11.63 0.66
CA PHE A 62 17.07 -10.33 0.77
C PHE A 62 16.99 -9.59 -0.58
N SER A 63 17.05 -8.27 -0.58
CA SER A 63 17.09 -7.44 -1.78
C SER A 63 17.59 -6.04 -1.44
N TYR A 64 18.28 -5.40 -2.37
CA TYR A 64 18.70 -4.00 -2.23
C TYR A 64 17.56 -3.00 -2.48
N TYR A 65 16.45 -3.44 -3.10
CA TYR A 65 15.29 -2.57 -3.31
C TYR A 65 13.95 -3.34 -3.33
N ASP A 66 13.82 -4.32 -4.23
CA ASP A 66 12.59 -5.08 -4.48
C ASP A 66 12.84 -6.45 -5.13
N GLN A 67 12.05 -7.47 -4.76
CA GLN A 67 12.17 -8.83 -5.25
C GLN A 67 11.66 -9.04 -6.70
N VAL A 68 10.72 -8.21 -7.18
CA VAL A 68 10.29 -8.27 -8.59
C VAL A 68 11.32 -7.56 -9.49
N LEU A 69 11.95 -6.49 -8.98
CA LEU A 69 13.14 -5.92 -9.61
C LEU A 69 14.32 -6.91 -9.66
N ASP A 70 14.58 -7.66 -8.58
CA ASP A 70 15.60 -8.73 -8.58
C ASP A 70 15.29 -9.79 -9.65
N THR A 71 14.02 -10.18 -9.81
CA THR A 71 13.58 -11.12 -10.86
C THR A 71 13.72 -10.52 -12.26
N THR A 72 13.47 -9.21 -12.41
CA THR A 72 13.67 -8.45 -13.66
C THR A 72 15.14 -8.40 -14.05
N ALA A 73 16.05 -8.24 -13.07
CA ALA A 73 17.49 -8.31 -13.29
C ALA A 73 17.95 -9.74 -13.62
N MET A 74 17.46 -10.76 -12.90
CA MET A 74 17.74 -12.18 -13.19
C MET A 74 17.42 -12.53 -14.65
N LEU A 75 16.29 -12.03 -15.17
CA LEU A 75 15.83 -12.28 -16.55
C LEU A 75 16.42 -11.32 -17.61
N GLY A 76 17.26 -10.34 -17.24
CA GLY A 76 17.80 -9.35 -18.16
C GLY A 76 16.73 -8.42 -18.77
N ALA A 77 15.58 -8.27 -18.12
CA ALA A 77 14.40 -7.58 -18.65
C ALA A 77 14.48 -6.04 -18.49
N VAL A 78 15.64 -5.45 -18.77
CA VAL A 78 15.93 -4.02 -18.57
C VAL A 78 15.27 -3.18 -19.68
N PRO A 79 14.43 -2.17 -19.36
CA PRO A 79 13.82 -1.31 -20.38
C PRO A 79 14.88 -0.55 -21.22
N PRO A 80 14.77 -0.49 -22.57
CA PRO A 80 15.82 0.01 -23.45
C PRO A 80 16.34 1.43 -23.14
N ARG A 81 15.52 2.28 -22.52
CA ARG A 81 15.90 3.63 -22.10
C ARG A 81 17.13 3.68 -21.20
N TYR A 82 17.42 2.61 -20.44
CA TYR A 82 18.55 2.55 -19.51
C TYR A 82 19.88 2.17 -20.17
N GLY A 83 19.91 1.87 -21.47
CA GLY A 83 21.15 1.68 -22.24
C GLY A 83 22.00 0.45 -21.86
N TRP A 84 21.43 -0.53 -21.16
CA TRP A 84 22.09 -1.79 -20.83
C TRP A 84 22.20 -2.69 -22.07
N ASN A 85 23.40 -3.23 -22.30
CA ASN A 85 23.76 -3.95 -23.54
C ASN A 85 24.09 -5.44 -23.31
N GLY A 86 23.67 -6.02 -22.17
CA GLY A 86 24.00 -7.38 -21.75
C GLY A 86 25.05 -7.45 -20.62
N GLY A 87 25.31 -8.65 -20.12
CA GLY A 87 26.22 -8.92 -18.99
C GLY A 87 25.55 -8.79 -17.62
N GLU A 88 26.29 -9.14 -16.56
CA GLU A 88 25.78 -9.10 -15.17
C GLU A 88 25.31 -7.69 -14.78
N ILE A 89 24.10 -7.59 -14.23
CA ILE A 89 23.48 -6.31 -13.86
C ILE A 89 24.04 -5.81 -12.52
N GLY A 90 24.93 -4.82 -12.63
CA GLY A 90 25.48 -4.07 -11.49
C GLY A 90 24.52 -3.03 -10.90
N PHE A 91 24.93 -2.43 -9.76
CA PHE A 91 24.14 -1.47 -8.99
C PHE A 91 23.65 -0.26 -9.80
N ASP A 92 24.42 0.25 -10.77
CA ASP A 92 24.03 1.43 -11.55
C ASP A 92 22.75 1.18 -12.35
N VAL A 93 22.69 0.06 -13.09
CA VAL A 93 21.50 -0.32 -13.88
C VAL A 93 20.34 -0.68 -12.95
N TYR A 94 20.60 -1.43 -11.88
CA TYR A 94 19.60 -1.83 -10.89
C TYR A 94 18.94 -0.62 -10.21
N PHE A 95 19.70 0.33 -9.68
CA PHE A 95 19.14 1.52 -9.04
C PHE A 95 18.59 2.54 -10.04
N SER A 96 19.11 2.61 -11.27
CA SER A 96 18.54 3.42 -12.36
C SER A 96 17.14 2.95 -12.73
N MET A 97 16.89 1.63 -12.77
CA MET A 97 15.53 1.07 -12.87
C MET A 97 14.68 1.43 -11.63
N ALA A 98 15.20 1.21 -10.42
CA ALA A 98 14.47 1.37 -9.16
C ALA A 98 14.05 2.82 -8.82
N ARG A 99 14.88 3.80 -9.19
CA ARG A 99 14.80 5.20 -8.70
C ARG A 99 14.95 6.25 -9.80
N GLY A 100 15.32 5.86 -11.02
CA GLY A 100 15.73 6.79 -12.07
C GLY A 100 17.12 7.39 -11.79
N ASN A 101 17.50 8.37 -12.61
CA ASN A 101 18.76 9.09 -12.50
C ASN A 101 18.57 10.56 -12.96
N ALA A 102 19.66 11.29 -13.22
CA ALA A 102 19.61 12.70 -13.59
C ALA A 102 18.90 13.00 -14.93
N SER A 103 18.81 12.03 -15.86
CA SER A 103 18.21 12.20 -17.19
C SER A 103 17.04 11.24 -17.48
N LEU A 104 16.90 10.13 -16.72
CA LEU A 104 15.89 9.10 -16.96
C LEU A 104 14.96 8.87 -15.76
N PRO A 105 13.66 8.67 -15.98
CA PRO A 105 12.73 8.29 -14.90
C PRO A 105 12.97 6.86 -14.41
N ALA A 106 12.47 6.56 -13.21
CA ALA A 106 12.33 5.19 -12.70
C ALA A 106 11.35 4.36 -13.54
N MET A 107 11.33 3.04 -13.31
CA MET A 107 10.21 2.18 -13.69
C MET A 107 8.98 2.47 -12.82
N GLU A 108 7.79 2.03 -13.26
CA GLU A 108 6.59 2.16 -12.42
C GLU A 108 6.71 1.30 -11.15
N MET A 109 6.19 1.82 -10.03
CA MET A 109 6.15 1.13 -8.74
C MET A 109 4.69 1.07 -8.27
N THR A 110 4.20 -0.09 -7.86
CA THR A 110 2.80 -0.28 -7.45
C THR A 110 2.64 -1.23 -6.26
N LYS A 111 1.47 -1.26 -5.64
CA LYS A 111 1.20 -2.06 -4.43
C LYS A 111 1.37 -3.55 -4.70
N TRP A 112 2.06 -4.24 -3.79
CA TRP A 112 2.18 -5.69 -3.79
C TRP A 112 0.92 -6.28 -3.17
N PHE A 113 -0.02 -6.73 -4.02
CA PHE A 113 -1.33 -7.23 -3.62
C PHE A 113 -2.05 -6.21 -2.69
N ASP A 114 -2.67 -6.65 -1.60
CA ASP A 114 -3.34 -5.79 -0.62
C ASP A 114 -2.41 -5.43 0.58
N THR A 115 -1.10 -5.33 0.34
CA THR A 115 -0.10 -4.96 1.36
C THR A 115 0.33 -3.49 1.24
N ASN A 116 0.87 -2.94 2.33
CA ASN A 116 1.47 -1.60 2.35
C ASN A 116 2.90 -1.57 1.73
N TYR A 117 3.36 -2.69 1.17
CA TYR A 117 4.60 -2.83 0.42
C TYR A 117 4.36 -2.57 -1.10
N HIS A 118 5.38 -2.11 -1.82
CA HIS A 118 5.30 -1.83 -3.26
C HIS A 118 6.46 -2.48 -4.01
N TYR A 119 6.18 -3.02 -5.18
CA TYR A 119 7.15 -3.65 -6.07
C TYR A 119 7.38 -2.81 -7.34
N ILE A 120 8.49 -3.05 -8.05
CA ILE A 120 8.77 -2.43 -9.35
C ILE A 120 8.11 -3.27 -10.46
N VAL A 121 7.23 -2.64 -11.23
CA VAL A 121 6.46 -3.27 -12.30
C VAL A 121 7.35 -3.53 -13.52
N PRO A 122 7.55 -4.78 -13.98
CA PRO A 122 8.30 -5.05 -15.20
C PRO A 122 7.58 -4.48 -16.43
N GLU A 123 8.33 -3.76 -17.27
CA GLU A 123 7.83 -3.14 -18.50
C GLU A 123 8.25 -4.00 -19.70
N LEU A 124 7.35 -4.89 -20.15
CA LEU A 124 7.67 -5.95 -21.12
C LEU A 124 7.04 -5.72 -22.49
N GLY A 125 7.59 -6.35 -23.52
CA GLY A 125 7.10 -6.32 -24.89
C GLY A 125 7.64 -7.47 -25.72
N PRO A 126 7.15 -7.65 -26.96
CA PRO A 126 7.58 -8.77 -27.81
C PRO A 126 9.09 -8.75 -28.11
N ASP A 127 9.70 -7.56 -28.19
CA ASP A 127 11.11 -7.36 -28.57
C ASP A 127 12.11 -7.42 -27.39
N VAL A 128 11.64 -7.68 -26.16
CA VAL A 128 12.52 -7.84 -25.00
C VAL A 128 13.41 -9.07 -25.21
N LYS A 129 14.73 -8.85 -25.11
CA LYS A 129 15.76 -9.89 -25.16
C LYS A 129 16.10 -10.33 -23.75
N PHE A 130 15.40 -11.34 -23.27
CA PHE A 130 15.71 -11.96 -21.98
C PHE A 130 17.04 -12.73 -22.05
N SER A 131 17.78 -12.72 -20.93
CA SER A 131 19.03 -13.46 -20.74
C SER A 131 19.29 -13.61 -19.24
N TYR A 132 19.91 -14.70 -18.79
CA TYR A 132 20.32 -14.82 -17.39
C TYR A 132 21.39 -13.75 -17.05
N ALA A 133 21.01 -12.73 -16.28
CA ALA A 133 21.78 -11.49 -16.12
C ALA A 133 21.89 -11.00 -14.65
N SER A 134 21.46 -11.81 -13.68
CA SER A 134 21.83 -11.61 -12.28
C SER A 134 21.88 -12.94 -11.54
N HIS A 135 23.06 -13.32 -11.05
CA HIS A 135 23.30 -14.61 -10.40
C HIS A 135 22.98 -14.59 -8.89
N LYS A 136 22.24 -13.57 -8.43
CA LYS A 136 21.93 -13.29 -7.00
C LYS A 136 21.45 -14.52 -6.23
N ALA A 137 20.51 -15.29 -6.78
CA ALA A 137 19.92 -16.44 -6.07
C ALA A 137 20.95 -17.54 -5.76
N VAL A 138 21.83 -17.87 -6.72
CA VAL A 138 22.88 -18.88 -6.51
C VAL A 138 24.04 -18.34 -5.67
N VAL A 139 24.32 -17.03 -5.73
CA VAL A 139 25.30 -16.37 -4.86
C VAL A 139 24.86 -16.39 -3.40
N GLU A 140 23.63 -15.98 -3.09
CA GLU A 140 23.10 -16.02 -1.71
C GLU A 140 23.00 -17.45 -1.18
N PHE A 141 22.58 -18.43 -2.00
CA PHE A 141 22.58 -19.84 -1.58
C PHE A 141 23.99 -20.35 -1.25
N LYS A 142 25.00 -20.06 -2.09
CA LYS A 142 26.40 -20.42 -1.84
C LYS A 142 26.98 -19.72 -0.61
N GLU A 143 26.60 -18.47 -0.36
CA GLU A 143 27.00 -17.70 0.83
C GLU A 143 26.43 -18.30 2.12
N ALA A 144 25.13 -18.61 2.16
CA ALA A 144 24.50 -19.29 3.30
C ALA A 144 25.15 -20.65 3.57
N LYS A 145 25.40 -21.42 2.52
CA LYS A 145 26.02 -22.75 2.60
C LYS A 145 27.47 -22.69 3.10
N ALA A 146 28.23 -21.67 2.70
CA ALA A 146 29.58 -21.42 3.24
C ALA A 146 29.57 -21.01 4.72
N LEU A 147 28.46 -20.48 5.24
CA LEU A 147 28.22 -20.22 6.66
C LEU A 147 27.71 -21.44 7.43
N GLY A 148 27.56 -22.60 6.78
CA GLY A 148 27.06 -23.84 7.37
C GLY A 148 25.53 -23.97 7.39
N VAL A 149 24.79 -23.09 6.70
CA VAL A 149 23.32 -23.08 6.66
C VAL A 149 22.83 -23.46 5.26
N ASP A 150 22.27 -24.66 5.10
CA ASP A 150 21.54 -25.02 3.87
C ASP A 150 20.21 -24.26 3.83
N THR A 151 19.83 -23.75 2.65
CA THR A 151 18.66 -22.85 2.51
C THR A 151 17.78 -23.26 1.33
N VAL A 152 16.54 -22.77 1.34
CA VAL A 152 15.58 -22.86 0.24
C VAL A 152 15.66 -21.56 -0.55
N PRO A 153 16.17 -21.55 -1.79
CA PRO A 153 16.14 -20.37 -2.64
C PRO A 153 14.70 -20.03 -3.01
N VAL A 154 14.30 -18.78 -2.79
CA VAL A 154 12.97 -18.26 -3.13
C VAL A 154 13.04 -17.49 -4.45
N LEU A 155 12.21 -17.86 -5.42
CA LEU A 155 12.03 -17.16 -6.70
C LEU A 155 10.59 -16.68 -6.83
N VAL A 156 10.36 -15.52 -7.45
CA VAL A 156 9.02 -15.17 -7.95
C VAL A 156 8.72 -16.13 -9.10
N GLY A 157 7.53 -16.75 -9.09
CA GLY A 157 7.12 -17.72 -10.09
C GLY A 157 6.99 -17.11 -11.49
N PRO A 158 7.34 -17.86 -12.56
CA PRO A 158 7.39 -17.32 -13.93
C PRO A 158 6.05 -16.78 -14.42
N VAL A 159 4.93 -17.37 -13.99
CA VAL A 159 3.60 -16.94 -14.42
C VAL A 159 3.14 -15.72 -13.62
N SER A 160 3.32 -15.71 -12.30
CA SER A 160 3.07 -14.52 -11.48
C SER A 160 3.91 -13.32 -11.91
N TYR A 161 5.18 -13.51 -12.27
CA TYR A 161 6.03 -12.44 -12.82
C TYR A 161 5.39 -11.76 -14.04
N LEU A 162 4.90 -12.55 -15.01
CA LEU A 162 4.24 -12.02 -16.21
C LEU A 162 2.87 -11.41 -15.92
N LEU A 163 2.12 -11.92 -14.94
CA LEU A 163 0.83 -11.36 -14.52
C LEU A 163 0.97 -10.07 -13.68
N LEU A 164 2.13 -9.86 -13.05
CA LEU A 164 2.52 -8.65 -12.31
C LEU A 164 3.21 -7.59 -13.20
N SER A 165 3.48 -7.93 -14.47
CA SER A 165 4.09 -7.06 -15.48
C SER A 165 3.07 -6.16 -16.19
N LYS A 166 3.56 -5.18 -16.96
CA LYS A 166 2.75 -4.37 -17.88
C LYS A 166 3.38 -4.28 -19.27
N PRO A 167 2.59 -4.10 -20.35
CA PRO A 167 3.14 -3.76 -21.66
C PRO A 167 3.90 -2.43 -21.62
N ALA A 168 5.11 -2.40 -22.18
CA ALA A 168 5.91 -1.19 -22.29
C ALA A 168 5.25 -0.14 -23.20
N LYS A 169 5.63 1.13 -23.05
CA LYS A 169 5.10 2.23 -23.88
C LYS A 169 5.39 1.97 -25.37
N GLY A 170 4.33 1.96 -26.19
CA GLY A 170 4.40 1.70 -27.63
C GLY A 170 4.03 0.27 -28.04
N VAL A 171 3.90 -0.67 -27.11
CA VAL A 171 3.42 -2.03 -27.39
C VAL A 171 1.91 -2.01 -27.72
N GLU A 172 1.47 -2.83 -28.66
CA GLU A 172 0.06 -2.90 -29.08
C GLU A 172 -0.88 -3.37 -27.94
N LYS A 173 -2.11 -2.85 -27.92
CA LYS A 173 -3.16 -3.29 -26.96
C LYS A 173 -3.63 -4.74 -27.15
N SER A 174 -3.28 -5.36 -28.27
CA SER A 174 -3.51 -6.76 -28.63
C SER A 174 -2.56 -7.72 -27.91
N PHE A 175 -1.44 -7.22 -27.39
CA PHE A 175 -0.35 -8.02 -26.84
C PHE A 175 -0.71 -8.63 -25.46
N SER A 176 -0.48 -9.93 -25.32
CA SER A 176 -0.62 -10.64 -24.04
C SER A 176 0.75 -10.92 -23.43
N LEU A 177 0.97 -10.48 -22.19
CA LEU A 177 2.20 -10.72 -21.44
C LEU A 177 2.51 -12.21 -21.28
N LEU A 178 1.50 -13.06 -21.16
CA LEU A 178 1.66 -14.52 -21.07
C LEU A 178 2.27 -15.15 -22.34
N SER A 179 2.25 -14.47 -23.49
CA SER A 179 2.96 -14.93 -24.70
C SER A 179 4.49 -14.86 -24.59
N LEU A 180 5.03 -14.30 -23.50
CA LEU A 180 6.45 -14.29 -23.19
C LEU A 180 6.91 -15.51 -22.35
N ILE A 181 5.99 -16.39 -21.92
CA ILE A 181 6.31 -17.49 -21.00
C ILE A 181 7.45 -18.37 -21.54
N ASP A 182 7.38 -18.79 -22.80
CA ASP A 182 8.40 -19.64 -23.45
C ASP A 182 9.74 -18.92 -23.66
N LYS A 183 9.79 -17.58 -23.55
CA LYS A 183 11.03 -16.80 -23.61
C LYS A 183 11.72 -16.71 -22.25
N ILE A 184 10.99 -16.75 -21.13
CA ILE A 184 11.56 -16.65 -19.78
C ILE A 184 11.88 -18.01 -19.17
N LEU A 185 11.09 -19.05 -19.50
CA LEU A 185 11.29 -20.40 -18.95
C LEU A 185 12.72 -20.97 -19.13
N PRO A 186 13.44 -20.76 -20.26
CA PRO A 186 14.83 -21.21 -20.39
C PRO A 186 15.75 -20.69 -19.27
N ILE A 187 15.62 -19.42 -18.88
CA ILE A 187 16.42 -18.82 -17.81
C ILE A 187 16.05 -19.41 -16.45
N TYR A 188 14.78 -19.72 -16.20
CA TYR A 188 14.40 -20.48 -15.00
C TYR A 188 14.99 -21.90 -15.01
N LYS A 189 15.11 -22.56 -16.17
CA LYS A 189 15.80 -23.87 -16.29
C LYS A 189 17.30 -23.74 -16.01
N GLU A 190 17.95 -22.65 -16.43
CA GLU A 190 19.36 -22.33 -16.11
C GLU A 190 19.55 -22.09 -14.61
N VAL A 191 18.80 -21.17 -14.00
CA VAL A 191 18.84 -20.85 -12.56
C VAL A 191 18.63 -22.10 -11.70
N VAL A 192 17.61 -22.92 -12.01
CA VAL A 192 17.35 -24.19 -11.29
C VAL A 192 18.52 -25.15 -11.44
N THR A 193 19.17 -25.21 -12.61
CA THR A 193 20.33 -26.07 -12.84
C THR A 193 21.54 -25.62 -12.02
N GLU A 194 21.82 -24.32 -11.94
CA GLU A 194 22.90 -23.80 -11.10
C GLU A 194 22.66 -24.00 -9.59
N LEU A 195 21.41 -23.82 -9.13
CA LEU A 195 21.05 -24.07 -7.73
C LEU A 195 21.21 -25.55 -7.37
N LYS A 196 20.80 -26.48 -8.24
CA LYS A 196 21.08 -27.92 -8.07
C LYS A 196 22.57 -28.23 -8.11
N ALA A 197 23.36 -27.56 -8.98
CA ALA A 197 24.81 -27.74 -9.05
C ALA A 197 25.55 -27.20 -7.80
N ALA A 198 25.03 -26.15 -7.15
CA ALA A 198 25.47 -25.71 -5.83
C ALA A 198 25.02 -26.69 -4.70
N GLY A 199 24.13 -27.63 -5.02
CA GLY A 199 23.59 -28.65 -4.12
C GLY A 199 22.42 -28.16 -3.27
N ALA A 200 21.54 -27.30 -3.81
CA ALA A 200 20.23 -27.04 -3.21
C ALA A 200 19.33 -28.28 -3.35
N THR A 201 18.67 -28.68 -2.27
CA THR A 201 17.78 -29.87 -2.23
C THR A 201 16.29 -29.52 -2.23
N TRP A 202 15.98 -28.23 -2.03
CA TRP A 202 14.67 -27.61 -2.08
C TRP A 202 14.73 -26.29 -2.86
N ILE A 203 13.62 -25.88 -3.48
CA ILE A 203 13.41 -24.55 -4.05
C ILE A 203 11.96 -24.11 -3.82
N GLN A 204 11.72 -22.80 -3.68
CA GLN A 204 10.39 -22.21 -3.53
C GLN A 204 10.10 -21.29 -4.72
N PHE A 205 8.93 -21.49 -5.33
CA PHE A 205 8.34 -20.54 -6.29
C PHE A 205 7.13 -19.86 -5.65
N ASP A 206 7.21 -18.55 -5.52
CA ASP A 206 6.09 -17.72 -5.09
C ASP A 206 5.14 -17.52 -6.29
N GLU A 207 3.98 -18.18 -6.29
CA GLU A 207 2.92 -17.98 -7.29
C GLU A 207 1.67 -17.28 -6.71
N PRO A 208 1.78 -16.14 -6.00
CA PRO A 208 0.66 -15.51 -5.31
C PRO A 208 -0.42 -14.96 -6.27
N SER A 209 -0.19 -14.91 -7.59
CA SER A 209 -1.29 -14.58 -8.51
C SER A 209 -2.39 -15.66 -8.57
N LEU A 210 -2.13 -16.88 -8.07
CA LEU A 210 -3.11 -17.98 -8.02
C LEU A 210 -4.33 -17.73 -7.10
N ILE A 211 -4.27 -16.77 -6.18
CA ILE A 211 -5.42 -16.39 -5.32
C ILE A 211 -6.40 -15.40 -6.00
N TRP A 212 -6.03 -14.84 -7.16
CA TRP A 212 -6.91 -13.94 -7.92
C TRP A 212 -8.03 -14.67 -8.66
N ASP A 213 -9.06 -13.93 -9.08
CA ASP A 213 -10.07 -14.39 -10.04
C ASP A 213 -9.49 -14.49 -11.46
N LEU A 214 -8.67 -15.53 -11.67
CA LEU A 214 -8.00 -15.87 -12.93
C LEU A 214 -8.94 -16.54 -13.93
N HIS A 215 -8.78 -16.21 -15.21
CA HIS A 215 -9.44 -16.90 -16.31
C HIS A 215 -8.76 -18.24 -16.64
N ALA A 216 -9.50 -19.18 -17.25
CA ALA A 216 -9.01 -20.52 -17.56
C ALA A 216 -7.70 -20.55 -18.37
N HIS A 217 -7.51 -19.61 -19.32
CA HIS A 217 -6.26 -19.52 -20.09
C HIS A 217 -5.05 -19.07 -19.25
N GLN A 218 -5.28 -18.32 -18.16
CA GLN A 218 -4.24 -17.93 -17.22
C GLN A 218 -3.86 -19.12 -16.33
N LEU A 219 -4.85 -19.88 -15.84
CA LEU A 219 -4.62 -21.13 -15.11
C LEU A 219 -3.87 -22.18 -15.97
N GLN A 220 -4.18 -22.27 -17.26
CA GLN A 220 -3.46 -23.11 -18.22
C GLN A 220 -1.98 -22.70 -18.38
N ALA A 221 -1.62 -21.42 -18.21
CA ALA A 221 -0.23 -20.97 -18.29
C ALA A 221 0.64 -21.55 -17.16
N PHE A 222 0.10 -21.74 -15.94
CA PHE A 222 0.80 -22.47 -14.87
C PHE A 222 0.96 -23.96 -15.23
N SER A 223 -0.11 -24.59 -15.70
CA SER A 223 -0.06 -26.01 -16.13
C SER A 223 1.01 -26.24 -17.21
N HIS A 224 1.13 -25.31 -18.17
CA HIS A 224 2.19 -25.30 -19.19
C HIS A 224 3.57 -25.07 -18.57
N ALA A 225 3.76 -23.97 -17.85
CA ALA A 225 5.05 -23.57 -17.28
C ALA A 225 5.69 -24.66 -16.39
N TYR A 226 4.91 -25.27 -15.49
CA TYR A 226 5.44 -26.31 -14.60
C TYR A 226 5.63 -27.65 -15.30
N SER A 227 4.89 -27.94 -16.38
CA SER A 227 5.18 -29.10 -17.24
C SER A 227 6.50 -28.93 -17.98
N GLU A 228 6.76 -27.73 -18.52
CA GLU A 228 8.02 -27.39 -19.17
C GLU A 228 9.23 -27.43 -18.22
N LEU A 229 9.04 -27.12 -16.94
CA LEU A 229 10.08 -27.16 -15.91
C LEU A 229 10.27 -28.54 -15.24
N GLU A 230 9.37 -29.52 -15.46
CA GLU A 230 9.38 -30.80 -14.74
C GLU A 230 10.71 -31.57 -14.86
N SER A 231 11.32 -31.56 -16.05
CA SER A 231 12.63 -32.20 -16.27
C SER A 231 13.77 -31.48 -15.54
N SER A 232 13.73 -30.14 -15.47
CA SER A 232 14.67 -29.34 -14.67
C SER A 232 14.46 -29.54 -13.16
N PHE A 233 13.27 -29.92 -12.71
CA PHE A 233 12.97 -30.26 -11.32
C PHE A 233 13.42 -31.67 -10.90
N ALA A 234 13.90 -32.51 -11.82
CA ALA A 234 14.43 -33.83 -11.47
C ALA A 234 15.55 -33.76 -10.41
N GLY A 235 15.35 -34.48 -9.30
CA GLY A 235 16.25 -34.50 -8.13
C GLY A 235 16.06 -33.38 -7.10
N LEU A 236 15.08 -32.49 -7.28
CA LEU A 236 14.85 -31.31 -6.44
C LEU A 236 13.43 -31.32 -5.86
N ASN A 237 13.28 -30.98 -4.57
CA ASN A 237 11.96 -30.77 -3.99
C ASN A 237 11.48 -29.35 -4.33
N VAL A 238 10.34 -29.24 -5.01
CA VAL A 238 9.78 -27.94 -5.38
C VAL A 238 8.59 -27.60 -4.49
N LEU A 239 8.63 -26.45 -3.84
CA LEU A 239 7.51 -25.82 -3.15
C LEU A 239 6.90 -24.75 -4.06
N VAL A 240 5.57 -24.71 -4.16
CA VAL A 240 4.84 -23.54 -4.69
C VAL A 240 4.07 -22.88 -3.55
N GLU A 241 4.36 -21.62 -3.28
CA GLU A 241 3.75 -20.82 -2.21
C GLU A 241 2.60 -19.95 -2.72
N THR A 242 1.54 -19.86 -1.92
CA THR A 242 0.36 -19.01 -2.18
C THR A 242 -0.12 -18.34 -0.90
N TYR A 243 -0.34 -17.02 -0.94
CA TYR A 243 -0.58 -16.25 0.27
C TYR A 243 -1.46 -15.00 0.09
N PHE A 244 -1.88 -14.43 1.22
CA PHE A 244 -2.77 -13.27 1.42
C PHE A 244 -4.28 -13.51 1.31
N ALA A 245 -4.74 -14.55 0.64
CA ALA A 245 -6.16 -14.93 0.56
C ALA A 245 -6.30 -16.44 0.30
N ASP A 246 -7.53 -16.92 0.15
CA ASP A 246 -7.83 -18.30 -0.21
C ASP A 246 -7.45 -18.61 -1.67
N VAL A 247 -7.14 -19.88 -1.95
CA VAL A 247 -6.92 -20.34 -3.34
C VAL A 247 -8.27 -20.79 -3.92
N PRO A 248 -8.78 -20.15 -5.00
CA PRO A 248 -10.07 -20.50 -5.59
C PRO A 248 -10.14 -21.95 -6.04
N ALA A 249 -11.32 -22.58 -5.99
CA ALA A 249 -11.48 -24.03 -6.20
C ALA A 249 -10.91 -24.56 -7.53
N ASP A 250 -10.91 -23.79 -8.63
CA ASP A 250 -10.28 -24.19 -9.89
C ASP A 250 -8.77 -23.90 -9.93
N ALA A 251 -8.32 -22.81 -9.32
CA ALA A 251 -6.88 -22.54 -9.12
C ALA A 251 -6.23 -23.59 -8.21
N TYR A 252 -6.96 -24.08 -7.19
CA TYR A 252 -6.52 -25.17 -6.31
C TYR A 252 -6.34 -26.48 -7.09
N LYS A 253 -7.24 -26.82 -8.02
CA LYS A 253 -7.08 -28.00 -8.91
C LYS A 253 -5.85 -27.85 -9.82
N THR A 254 -5.63 -26.66 -10.38
CA THR A 254 -4.41 -26.37 -11.17
C THR A 254 -3.15 -26.54 -10.31
N LEU A 255 -3.07 -25.82 -9.19
CA LEU A 255 -1.94 -25.86 -8.24
C LEU A 255 -1.61 -27.30 -7.80
N THR A 256 -2.61 -28.03 -7.30
CA THR A 256 -2.44 -29.40 -6.78
C THR A 256 -2.18 -30.46 -7.87
N SER A 257 -2.19 -30.09 -9.15
CA SER A 257 -1.83 -30.96 -10.28
C SER A 257 -0.57 -30.50 -11.05
N LEU A 258 0.09 -29.42 -10.62
CA LEU A 258 1.33 -28.93 -11.24
C LEU A 258 2.45 -29.99 -11.22
N LYS A 259 3.16 -30.05 -12.36
CA LYS A 259 4.22 -31.00 -12.65
C LYS A 259 5.52 -30.67 -11.91
N GLY A 260 6.28 -31.71 -11.52
CA GLY A 260 7.45 -31.64 -10.63
C GLY A 260 7.22 -31.10 -9.20
N VAL A 261 6.13 -30.38 -8.92
CA VAL A 261 5.86 -29.77 -7.61
C VAL A 261 5.76 -30.85 -6.52
N SER A 262 6.50 -30.66 -5.43
CA SER A 262 6.62 -31.60 -4.31
C SER A 262 5.82 -31.19 -3.08
N GLY A 263 5.54 -29.90 -2.90
CA GLY A 263 4.69 -29.39 -1.83
C GLY A 263 4.00 -28.08 -2.19
N TYR A 264 2.96 -27.75 -1.43
CA TYR A 264 2.12 -26.57 -1.61
C TYR A 264 2.00 -25.80 -0.30
N GLY A 265 2.22 -24.48 -0.35
CA GLY A 265 2.07 -23.57 0.77
C GLY A 265 0.83 -22.71 0.66
N PHE A 266 0.16 -22.51 1.79
CA PHE A 266 -1.13 -21.83 1.89
C PHE A 266 -1.17 -20.89 3.10
N ASP A 267 -1.65 -19.66 2.90
CA ASP A 267 -2.06 -18.77 3.97
C ASP A 267 -3.30 -19.32 4.70
N LEU A 268 -3.10 -19.82 5.91
CA LEU A 268 -4.17 -20.35 6.78
C LEU A 268 -4.56 -19.37 7.89
N VAL A 269 -4.26 -18.08 7.71
CA VAL A 269 -4.68 -16.96 8.58
C VAL A 269 -5.73 -16.11 7.89
N ARG A 270 -5.53 -15.76 6.61
CA ARG A 270 -6.49 -15.06 5.75
C ARG A 270 -7.18 -16.00 4.77
N GLY A 271 -6.45 -16.99 4.23
CA GLY A 271 -6.97 -17.94 3.24
C GLY A 271 -7.65 -19.17 3.82
N THR A 272 -8.27 -19.06 5.00
CA THR A 272 -8.83 -20.19 5.77
C THR A 272 -9.88 -21.02 5.02
N GLN A 273 -10.58 -20.46 4.04
CA GLN A 273 -11.51 -21.19 3.16
C GLN A 273 -10.81 -22.36 2.41
N THR A 274 -9.50 -22.24 2.15
CA THR A 274 -8.69 -23.29 1.52
C THR A 274 -8.65 -24.58 2.37
N LEU A 275 -8.86 -24.50 3.69
CA LEU A 275 -8.93 -25.67 4.58
C LEU A 275 -9.99 -26.68 4.13
N ASP A 276 -11.11 -26.22 3.57
CA ASP A 276 -12.20 -27.11 3.15
C ASP A 276 -11.92 -27.76 1.80
N LEU A 277 -11.14 -27.10 0.92
CA LEU A 277 -10.58 -27.72 -0.28
C LEU A 277 -9.57 -28.81 0.08
N ILE A 278 -8.69 -28.56 1.06
CA ILE A 278 -7.72 -29.52 1.56
C ILE A 278 -8.41 -30.75 2.18
N LYS A 279 -9.45 -30.55 3.00
CA LYS A 279 -10.28 -31.64 3.55
C LYS A 279 -11.03 -32.41 2.45
N GLY A 280 -11.49 -31.71 1.40
CA GLY A 280 -12.16 -32.32 0.24
C GLY A 280 -11.23 -33.19 -0.62
N GLY A 281 -9.93 -32.90 -0.62
CA GLY A 281 -8.90 -33.77 -1.19
C GLY A 281 -7.54 -33.09 -1.31
N PHE A 282 -6.49 -33.79 -0.87
CA PHE A 282 -5.10 -33.36 -1.00
C PHE A 282 -4.27 -34.43 -1.75
N PRO A 283 -3.30 -34.05 -2.61
CA PRO A 283 -2.53 -35.04 -3.39
C PRO A 283 -1.63 -35.92 -2.51
N SER A 284 -1.74 -37.24 -2.71
CA SER A 284 -0.95 -38.23 -1.96
C SER A 284 0.56 -38.02 -2.12
N GLY A 285 1.30 -38.12 -1.01
CA GLY A 285 2.76 -38.04 -0.96
C GLY A 285 3.36 -36.63 -1.11
N LYS A 286 2.57 -35.60 -1.45
CA LYS A 286 3.01 -34.19 -1.48
C LYS A 286 3.07 -33.62 -0.05
N TYR A 287 3.85 -32.56 0.13
CA TYR A 287 3.91 -31.82 1.41
C TYR A 287 2.88 -30.70 1.45
N LEU A 288 2.30 -30.45 2.63
CA LEU A 288 1.51 -29.26 2.92
C LEU A 288 2.30 -28.34 3.85
N PHE A 289 2.51 -27.11 3.42
CA PHE A 289 3.13 -26.05 4.21
C PHE A 289 2.01 -25.17 4.79
N ALA A 290 1.74 -25.37 6.08
CA ALA A 290 0.61 -24.79 6.80
C ALA A 290 0.97 -23.40 7.34
N GLY A 291 0.63 -22.34 6.58
CA GLY A 291 0.90 -20.94 6.93
C GLY A 291 0.00 -20.41 8.05
N VAL A 292 0.20 -20.90 9.29
CA VAL A 292 -0.64 -20.59 10.46
C VAL A 292 -0.09 -19.46 11.35
N VAL A 293 1.18 -19.04 11.16
CA VAL A 293 1.78 -17.93 11.90
C VAL A 293 1.70 -16.64 11.07
N ASP A 294 0.85 -15.70 11.48
CA ASP A 294 0.55 -14.47 10.73
C ASP A 294 1.79 -13.62 10.43
N GLY A 295 2.16 -13.50 9.16
CA GLY A 295 3.27 -12.65 8.68
C GLY A 295 2.88 -11.23 8.28
N ARG A 296 1.58 -10.89 8.29
CA ARG A 296 1.01 -9.58 7.92
C ARG A 296 0.79 -8.65 9.13
N ASN A 297 0.86 -9.18 10.36
CA ASN A 297 0.53 -8.45 11.57
C ASN A 297 1.56 -8.67 12.70
N ILE A 298 1.36 -8.02 13.85
CA ILE A 298 2.30 -8.03 15.00
C ILE A 298 1.75 -8.74 16.25
N TRP A 299 0.60 -9.41 16.16
CA TRP A 299 0.06 -10.18 17.28
C TRP A 299 0.82 -11.50 17.48
N ALA A 300 0.94 -11.90 18.74
CA ALA A 300 1.33 -13.25 19.11
C ALA A 300 0.27 -14.26 18.65
N ASN A 301 0.72 -15.41 18.17
CA ASN A 301 -0.12 -16.49 17.69
C ASN A 301 -0.97 -17.09 18.82
N ASP A 302 -2.17 -17.58 18.53
CA ASP A 302 -2.92 -18.44 19.45
C ASP A 302 -2.43 -19.88 19.23
N LEU A 303 -1.38 -20.26 19.98
CA LEU A 303 -0.67 -21.52 19.75
C LEU A 303 -1.58 -22.75 19.97
N ALA A 304 -2.63 -22.61 20.78
CA ALA A 304 -3.62 -23.67 21.00
C ALA A 304 -4.52 -23.85 19.77
N SER A 305 -5.04 -22.75 19.23
CA SER A 305 -5.82 -22.75 17.98
C SER A 305 -5.01 -23.27 16.79
N SER A 306 -3.79 -22.75 16.59
CA SER A 306 -2.90 -23.21 15.52
C SER A 306 -2.53 -24.69 15.65
N LEU A 307 -2.22 -25.18 16.86
CA LEU A 307 -1.94 -26.60 17.09
C LEU A 307 -3.16 -27.51 16.82
N SER A 308 -4.38 -27.03 17.09
CA SER A 308 -5.62 -27.74 16.77
C SER A 308 -5.85 -27.87 15.25
N THR A 309 -5.67 -26.77 14.52
CA THR A 309 -5.74 -26.75 13.04
C THR A 309 -4.70 -27.67 12.42
N LEU A 310 -3.45 -27.61 12.90
CA LEU A 310 -2.36 -28.46 12.42
C LEU A 310 -2.64 -29.95 12.65
N LYS A 311 -3.08 -30.35 13.86
CA LYS A 311 -3.48 -31.73 14.17
C LYS A 311 -4.66 -32.23 13.33
N THR A 312 -5.58 -31.34 12.97
CA THR A 312 -6.69 -31.67 12.06
C THR A 312 -6.16 -32.00 10.66
N LEU A 313 -5.19 -31.21 10.17
CA LEU A 313 -4.55 -31.45 8.88
C LEU A 313 -3.68 -32.73 8.86
N GLU A 314 -3.05 -33.11 9.98
CA GLU A 314 -2.25 -34.36 10.07
C GLU A 314 -3.08 -35.61 9.70
N GLY A 315 -4.37 -35.60 10.02
CA GLY A 315 -5.31 -36.68 9.65
C GLY A 315 -5.64 -36.74 8.15
N THR A 316 -5.49 -35.62 7.42
CA THR A 316 -5.78 -35.53 5.98
C THR A 316 -4.54 -35.76 5.12
N VAL A 317 -3.41 -35.17 5.49
CA VAL A 317 -2.17 -35.14 4.68
C VAL A 317 -1.17 -36.22 5.09
N GLY A 318 -1.28 -36.73 6.32
CA GLY A 318 -0.31 -37.64 6.93
C GLY A 318 0.81 -36.88 7.66
N LYS A 319 1.28 -37.47 8.75
CA LYS A 319 2.20 -36.86 9.72
C LYS A 319 3.47 -36.28 9.10
N ASP A 320 4.26 -37.10 8.43
CA ASP A 320 5.57 -36.71 7.88
C ASP A 320 5.49 -35.78 6.65
N LYS A 321 4.27 -35.34 6.29
CA LYS A 321 3.99 -34.48 5.14
C LYS A 321 3.49 -33.08 5.52
N ILE A 322 3.39 -32.75 6.80
CA ILE A 322 3.08 -31.39 7.25
C ILE A 322 4.34 -30.64 7.69
N VAL A 323 4.43 -29.41 7.20
CA VAL A 323 5.42 -28.40 7.59
C VAL A 323 4.68 -27.22 8.20
N VAL A 324 5.05 -26.79 9.40
CA VAL A 324 4.48 -25.56 9.99
C VAL A 324 5.15 -24.36 9.34
N SER A 325 4.36 -23.36 8.94
CA SER A 325 4.88 -22.19 8.23
C SER A 325 4.26 -20.86 8.69
N THR A 326 4.86 -19.77 8.20
CA THR A 326 4.29 -18.42 8.26
C THR A 326 3.22 -18.26 7.17
N SER A 327 2.21 -17.42 7.39
CA SER A 327 1.10 -17.23 6.43
C SER A 327 1.53 -16.54 5.13
N CYS A 328 2.66 -15.84 5.17
CA CYS A 328 3.34 -15.22 4.03
C CYS A 328 4.79 -14.93 4.43
N SER A 329 5.55 -14.25 3.58
CA SER A 329 6.84 -13.66 3.97
C SER A 329 6.67 -12.69 5.16
N LEU A 330 7.55 -12.80 6.16
CA LEU A 330 7.57 -11.92 7.32
C LEU A 330 8.03 -10.48 6.99
N LEU A 331 8.39 -10.19 5.72
CA LEU A 331 8.67 -8.83 5.20
C LEU A 331 7.59 -7.80 5.57
N HIS A 332 6.34 -8.24 5.77
CA HIS A 332 5.19 -7.38 6.05
C HIS A 332 4.94 -7.13 7.55
N THR A 333 5.78 -7.65 8.44
CA THR A 333 5.75 -7.35 9.88
C THR A 333 7.05 -6.70 10.35
N ALA A 334 7.09 -6.24 11.60
CA ALA A 334 8.28 -5.63 12.20
C ALA A 334 9.38 -6.66 12.49
N VAL A 335 10.62 -6.21 12.70
CA VAL A 335 11.78 -7.12 12.81
C VAL A 335 11.83 -7.88 14.14
N ASP A 336 11.99 -7.20 15.27
CA ASP A 336 12.19 -7.85 16.57
C ASP A 336 11.66 -7.01 17.74
N LEU A 337 10.74 -7.58 18.52
CA LEU A 337 10.06 -6.97 19.65
C LEU A 337 11.01 -6.63 20.81
N VAL A 338 12.20 -7.24 20.90
CA VAL A 338 13.20 -6.94 21.94
C VAL A 338 13.65 -5.47 21.89
N ASN A 339 13.56 -4.83 20.72
CA ASN A 339 13.92 -3.43 20.52
C ASN A 339 12.83 -2.44 20.99
N GLU A 340 11.67 -2.92 21.44
CA GLU A 340 10.61 -2.09 22.01
C GLU A 340 10.85 -1.81 23.49
N THR A 341 11.61 -0.76 23.81
CA THR A 341 11.93 -0.43 25.20
C THR A 341 10.79 0.27 25.95
N LYS A 342 9.82 0.88 25.25
CA LYS A 342 8.78 1.75 25.86
C LYS A 342 7.40 1.13 26.06
N LEU A 343 7.01 0.11 25.28
CA LEU A 343 5.74 -0.59 25.50
C LEU A 343 5.75 -1.30 26.86
N ASP A 344 4.61 -1.30 27.55
CA ASP A 344 4.44 -1.97 28.84
C ASP A 344 4.44 -3.50 28.71
N LYS A 345 4.60 -4.21 29.84
CA LYS A 345 4.72 -5.67 29.86
C LYS A 345 3.43 -6.39 29.44
N GLU A 346 2.26 -5.80 29.69
CA GLU A 346 0.97 -6.39 29.36
C GLU A 346 0.79 -6.39 27.84
N ILE A 347 0.85 -5.21 27.20
CA ILE A 347 0.76 -5.09 25.73
C ILE A 347 1.82 -5.95 25.05
N LYS A 348 3.09 -5.90 25.51
CA LYS A 348 4.18 -6.72 24.94
C LYS A 348 3.87 -8.21 24.91
N SER A 349 3.21 -8.75 25.94
CA SER A 349 2.87 -10.18 25.98
C SER A 349 1.92 -10.60 24.86
N TRP A 350 1.15 -9.67 24.31
CA TRP A 350 0.20 -9.90 23.21
C TRP A 350 0.85 -9.81 21.82
N LEU A 351 2.14 -9.43 21.73
CA LEU A 351 2.82 -9.13 20.47
C LEU A 351 3.87 -10.18 20.11
N ALA A 352 4.09 -10.37 18.81
CA ALA A 352 5.21 -11.08 18.22
C ALA A 352 5.64 -10.34 16.94
N PHE A 353 6.92 -10.00 16.81
CA PHE A 353 7.50 -9.50 15.55
C PHE A 353 8.19 -10.68 14.81
N ALA A 354 8.84 -10.45 13.67
CA ALA A 354 9.39 -11.52 12.83
C ALA A 354 10.31 -12.48 13.62
N ALA A 355 11.19 -11.95 14.46
CA ALA A 355 12.07 -12.71 15.35
C ALA A 355 11.31 -13.68 16.28
N GLN A 356 10.18 -13.24 16.83
CA GLN A 356 9.34 -14.07 17.71
C GLN A 356 8.52 -15.08 16.88
N LYS A 357 8.04 -14.70 15.70
CA LYS A 357 7.26 -15.58 14.79
C LYS A 357 8.06 -16.78 14.29
N VAL A 358 9.36 -16.61 14.07
CA VAL A 358 10.30 -17.71 13.82
C VAL A 358 10.28 -18.74 14.97
N VAL A 359 10.24 -18.28 16.22
CA VAL A 359 10.13 -19.15 17.41
C VAL A 359 8.74 -19.79 17.52
N GLU A 360 7.66 -19.05 17.24
CA GLU A 360 6.29 -19.58 17.22
C GLU A 360 6.14 -20.76 16.23
N VAL A 361 6.68 -20.62 15.01
CA VAL A 361 6.69 -21.69 13.99
C VAL A 361 7.40 -22.95 14.52
N ASN A 362 8.58 -22.81 15.14
CA ASN A 362 9.29 -23.99 15.64
C ASN A 362 8.63 -24.59 16.90
N ALA A 363 8.06 -23.77 17.78
CA ALA A 363 7.33 -24.26 18.95
C ALA A 363 6.13 -25.13 18.55
N LEU A 364 5.37 -24.70 17.54
CA LEU A 364 4.29 -25.49 16.91
C LEU A 364 4.84 -26.76 16.24
N ALA A 365 5.92 -26.66 15.45
CA ALA A 365 6.53 -27.80 14.76
C ALA A 365 7.05 -28.88 15.72
N LYS A 366 7.64 -28.48 16.85
CA LYS A 366 8.07 -29.37 17.94
C LYS A 366 6.89 -30.00 18.68
N ALA A 367 5.84 -29.22 18.97
CA ALA A 367 4.63 -29.70 19.64
C ALA A 367 3.88 -30.79 18.83
N LEU A 368 3.85 -30.70 17.50
CA LEU A 368 3.32 -31.76 16.64
C LEU A 368 4.13 -33.07 16.74
N SER A 369 5.46 -32.99 16.85
CA SER A 369 6.31 -34.17 17.12
C SER A 369 6.27 -34.66 18.58
N GLY A 370 5.36 -34.16 19.42
CA GLY A 370 5.26 -34.56 20.82
C GLY A 370 6.29 -33.93 21.77
N HIS A 371 7.10 -32.98 21.29
CA HIS A 371 8.07 -32.22 22.07
C HIS A 371 7.53 -30.81 22.38
N LYS A 372 6.33 -30.74 22.96
CA LYS A 372 5.67 -29.46 23.30
C LYS A 372 6.38 -28.80 24.47
N ASP A 373 6.78 -27.54 24.30
CA ASP A 373 7.25 -26.69 25.39
C ASP A 373 6.04 -26.19 26.19
N GLU A 374 5.76 -26.86 27.31
CA GLU A 374 4.62 -26.51 28.17
C GLU A 374 4.77 -25.13 28.83
N ALA A 375 6.00 -24.63 29.04
CA ALA A 375 6.21 -23.31 29.62
C ALA A 375 5.89 -22.21 28.60
N PHE A 376 6.37 -22.34 27.36
CA PHE A 376 6.07 -21.41 26.27
C PHE A 376 4.58 -21.39 25.91
N PHE A 377 3.94 -22.56 25.82
CA PHE A 377 2.49 -22.64 25.57
C PHE A 377 1.65 -22.10 26.75
N SER A 378 2.08 -22.30 28.00
CA SER A 378 1.38 -21.73 29.17
C SER A 378 1.50 -20.21 29.23
N ALA A 379 2.69 -19.65 28.92
CA ALA A 379 2.89 -18.21 28.84
C ALA A 379 2.06 -17.58 27.72
N ASN A 380 1.97 -18.23 26.56
CA ASN A 380 1.10 -17.81 25.45
C ASN A 380 -0.38 -17.84 25.85
N ALA A 381 -0.85 -18.92 26.48
CA ALA A 381 -2.23 -19.04 26.95
C ALA A 381 -2.59 -17.94 27.98
N ALA A 382 -1.69 -17.63 28.90
CA ALA A 382 -1.85 -16.53 29.86
C ALA A 382 -1.91 -15.16 29.16
N ALA A 383 -1.06 -14.91 28.16
CA ALA A 383 -1.10 -13.69 27.36
C ALA A 383 -2.42 -13.55 26.60
N GLN A 384 -2.87 -14.59 25.89
CA GLN A 384 -4.15 -14.61 25.17
C GLN A 384 -5.34 -14.41 26.11
N ALA A 385 -5.32 -14.99 27.31
CA ALA A 385 -6.34 -14.77 28.33
C ALA A 385 -6.34 -13.30 28.81
N SER A 386 -5.17 -12.76 29.16
CA SER A 386 -5.05 -11.38 29.67
C SER A 386 -5.59 -10.34 28.69
N ARG A 387 -5.30 -10.48 27.38
CA ARG A 387 -5.85 -9.62 26.31
C ARG A 387 -7.37 -9.68 26.27
N LYS A 388 -7.95 -10.89 26.27
CA LYS A 388 -9.39 -11.14 26.21
C LYS A 388 -10.15 -10.61 27.43
N SER A 389 -9.47 -10.38 28.56
CA SER A 389 -10.04 -9.82 29.79
C SER A 389 -9.65 -8.37 30.12
N SER A 390 -8.77 -7.72 29.33
CA SER A 390 -8.20 -6.43 29.73
C SER A 390 -9.19 -5.27 29.51
N PRO A 391 -9.47 -4.42 30.51
CA PRO A 391 -10.33 -3.24 30.35
C PRO A 391 -9.68 -2.15 29.46
N ARG A 392 -8.43 -2.35 29.03
CA ARG A 392 -7.76 -1.56 28.00
C ARG A 392 -8.25 -1.91 26.59
N VAL A 393 -8.78 -3.13 26.41
CA VAL A 393 -9.13 -3.73 25.12
C VAL A 393 -10.61 -3.54 24.76
N THR A 394 -11.50 -3.57 25.76
CA THR A 394 -12.95 -3.43 25.59
C THR A 394 -13.50 -2.23 26.35
N ASN A 395 -14.31 -1.40 25.68
CA ASN A 395 -15.02 -0.25 26.24
C ASN A 395 -16.51 -0.31 25.86
N GLU A 396 -17.36 -0.63 26.83
CA GLU A 396 -18.80 -0.84 26.63
C GLU A 396 -19.51 0.36 25.98
N ALA A 397 -19.09 1.59 26.30
CA ALA A 397 -19.69 2.79 25.73
C ALA A 397 -19.37 2.94 24.23
N VAL A 398 -18.15 2.57 23.81
CA VAL A 398 -17.71 2.57 22.41
C VAL A 398 -18.41 1.46 21.64
N GLN A 399 -18.46 0.24 22.20
CA GLN A 399 -19.17 -0.90 21.61
C GLN A 399 -20.66 -0.58 21.40
N LYS A 400 -21.32 0.00 22.40
CA LYS A 400 -22.71 0.44 22.29
C LYS A 400 -22.88 1.54 21.22
N ALA A 401 -22.05 2.57 21.21
CA ALA A 401 -22.14 3.66 20.23
C ALA A 401 -21.96 3.16 18.78
N ALA A 402 -21.08 2.17 18.56
CA ALA A 402 -20.92 1.54 17.26
C ALA A 402 -22.11 0.62 16.87
N ALA A 403 -22.77 -0.02 17.85
CA ALA A 403 -23.95 -0.86 17.61
C ALA A 403 -25.25 -0.05 17.41
N ASP A 404 -25.38 1.12 18.04
CA ASP A 404 -26.56 2.01 17.94
C ASP A 404 -26.61 2.82 16.63
N LEU A 405 -25.59 2.72 15.76
CA LEU A 405 -25.50 3.39 14.45
C LEU A 405 -26.63 2.99 13.50
N LYS A 406 -27.42 3.97 13.05
CA LYS A 406 -28.53 3.77 12.11
C LYS A 406 -28.13 4.17 10.70
N LYS A 407 -28.79 3.58 9.70
CA LYS A 407 -28.60 3.93 8.27
C LYS A 407 -28.84 5.40 7.94
N SER A 408 -29.62 6.13 8.75
CA SER A 408 -29.78 7.59 8.69
C SER A 408 -28.46 8.32 8.91
N ASP A 409 -27.68 7.85 9.86
CA ASP A 409 -26.50 8.51 10.41
C ASP A 409 -25.30 8.38 9.44
N HIS A 410 -25.50 7.65 8.34
CA HIS A 410 -24.55 7.39 7.27
C HIS A 410 -24.72 8.36 6.09
N ARG A 411 -25.66 9.32 6.06
CA ARG A 411 -25.76 10.32 4.96
C ARG A 411 -26.24 11.68 5.43
N ARG A 412 -25.83 12.72 4.68
CA ARG A 412 -26.40 14.06 4.76
C ARG A 412 -27.75 14.07 4.04
N ALA A 413 -28.73 14.84 4.54
CA ALA A 413 -30.08 14.84 4.00
C ALA A 413 -30.18 15.55 2.63
N THR A 414 -29.41 16.60 2.43
CA THR A 414 -29.42 17.43 1.21
C THR A 414 -28.47 16.89 0.15
N THR A 415 -28.89 16.89 -1.12
CA THR A 415 -28.09 16.39 -2.25
C THR A 415 -26.89 17.30 -2.54
N VAL A 416 -25.75 16.71 -2.91
CA VAL A 416 -24.49 17.43 -3.17
C VAL A 416 -24.62 18.66 -4.08
N SER A 417 -25.50 18.62 -5.09
CA SER A 417 -25.82 19.76 -5.95
C SER A 417 -26.33 20.99 -5.20
N ALA A 418 -27.28 20.81 -4.27
CA ALA A 418 -27.86 21.88 -3.47
C ALA A 418 -26.92 22.33 -2.33
N ARG A 419 -26.09 21.41 -1.82
CA ARG A 419 -25.01 21.76 -0.88
C ARG A 419 -23.95 22.63 -1.54
N LEU A 420 -23.52 22.28 -2.76
CA LEU A 420 -22.56 23.06 -3.55
C LEU A 420 -23.08 24.48 -3.84
N GLU A 421 -24.38 24.67 -4.07
CA GLU A 421 -24.97 26.02 -4.13
C GLU A 421 -24.83 26.81 -2.83
N ALA A 422 -25.14 26.19 -1.68
CA ALA A 422 -25.08 26.83 -0.37
C ALA A 422 -23.63 27.13 0.06
N GLN A 423 -22.70 26.23 -0.26
CA GLN A 423 -21.26 26.41 -0.10
C GLN A 423 -20.74 27.53 -1.00
N GLN A 424 -21.11 27.55 -2.29
CA GLN A 424 -20.69 28.60 -3.22
C GLN A 424 -21.19 29.99 -2.78
N LYS A 425 -22.41 30.09 -2.22
CA LYS A 425 -22.96 31.34 -1.65
C LYS A 425 -22.18 31.84 -0.42
N LYS A 426 -21.51 30.96 0.33
CA LYS A 426 -20.72 31.30 1.54
C LYS A 426 -19.22 31.47 1.28
N LEU A 427 -18.65 30.66 0.39
CA LEU A 427 -17.22 30.65 0.06
C LEU A 427 -16.86 31.59 -1.10
N ASN A 428 -17.82 31.90 -1.98
CA ASN A 428 -17.69 32.82 -3.12
C ASN A 428 -16.44 32.56 -3.99
N LEU A 429 -16.17 31.28 -4.29
CA LEU A 429 -14.96 30.87 -5.02
C LEU A 429 -15.06 31.20 -6.52
N PRO A 430 -13.96 31.57 -7.19
CA PRO A 430 -13.93 31.69 -8.64
C PRO A 430 -13.98 30.31 -9.32
N ILE A 431 -14.36 30.30 -10.60
CA ILE A 431 -14.27 29.12 -11.48
C ILE A 431 -12.80 28.67 -11.58
N LEU A 432 -12.55 27.35 -11.70
CA LEU A 432 -11.21 26.74 -11.56
C LEU A 432 -10.51 27.14 -10.24
N PRO A 433 -11.14 26.95 -9.06
CA PRO A 433 -10.55 27.33 -7.78
C PRO A 433 -9.24 26.56 -7.52
N THR A 434 -8.23 27.28 -7.02
CA THR A 434 -6.91 26.73 -6.70
C THR A 434 -6.79 26.41 -5.22
N THR A 435 -6.12 25.29 -4.92
CA THR A 435 -5.83 24.87 -3.55
C THR A 435 -4.59 23.98 -3.52
N THR A 436 -4.17 23.56 -2.33
CA THR A 436 -3.21 22.46 -2.16
C THR A 436 -3.82 21.37 -1.30
N ILE A 437 -3.13 20.23 -1.21
CA ILE A 437 -3.65 19.00 -0.58
C ILE A 437 -3.48 18.99 0.94
N GLY A 438 -2.52 19.74 1.50
CA GLY A 438 -2.27 19.73 2.95
C GLY A 438 -0.83 20.12 3.29
N SER A 439 -0.03 19.15 3.71
CA SER A 439 1.35 19.37 4.18
C SER A 439 2.27 20.17 3.25
N PHE A 440 3.11 21.03 3.85
CA PHE A 440 4.16 21.82 3.20
C PHE A 440 5.58 21.28 3.51
N PRO A 441 6.63 21.72 2.78
CA PRO A 441 8.02 21.27 2.95
C PRO A 441 8.55 21.27 4.40
N GLN A 442 8.82 20.08 4.96
CA GLN A 442 9.28 20.00 6.35
C GLN A 442 10.78 20.30 6.49
N THR A 443 11.09 21.53 6.90
CA THR A 443 12.44 22.08 7.11
C THR A 443 13.25 21.35 8.19
N LEU A 444 14.57 21.58 8.23
CA LEU A 444 15.44 21.05 9.29
C LEU A 444 15.04 21.61 10.66
N GLU A 445 14.75 22.90 10.76
CA GLU A 445 14.30 23.54 12.00
C GLU A 445 12.97 22.99 12.51
N LEU A 446 12.00 22.76 11.61
CA LEU A 446 10.72 22.16 12.01
C LEU A 446 10.88 20.71 12.50
N ARG A 447 11.87 19.96 11.99
CA ARG A 447 12.24 18.63 12.51
C ARG A 447 12.98 18.75 13.85
N ARG A 448 13.84 19.77 14.01
CA ARG A 448 14.56 20.10 15.25
C ARG A 448 13.59 20.40 16.40
N VAL A 449 12.69 21.37 16.19
CA VAL A 449 11.68 21.82 17.17
C VAL A 449 10.80 20.65 17.65
N ARG A 450 10.21 19.87 16.74
CA ARG A 450 9.39 18.70 17.12
C ARG A 450 10.18 17.62 17.87
N ARG A 451 11.45 17.38 17.48
CA ARG A 451 12.34 16.43 18.17
C ARG A 451 12.71 16.92 19.57
N GLU A 452 13.01 18.20 19.73
CA GLU A 452 13.32 18.80 21.03
C GLU A 452 12.10 18.84 21.95
N TYR A 453 10.89 19.10 21.43
CA TYR A 453 9.66 18.97 22.19
C TYR A 453 9.37 17.52 22.62
N LYS A 454 9.40 16.54 21.69
CA LYS A 454 9.25 15.10 22.04
C LYS A 454 10.38 14.57 22.95
N ALA A 455 11.50 15.28 23.06
CA ALA A 455 12.60 15.00 23.99
C ALA A 455 12.55 15.84 25.29
N LYS A 456 11.48 16.62 25.52
CA LYS A 456 11.29 17.53 26.67
C LYS A 456 12.44 18.54 26.89
N LYS A 457 13.03 19.04 25.80
CA LYS A 457 14.14 20.03 25.80
C LYS A 457 13.71 21.48 25.62
N ILE A 458 12.47 21.70 25.18
CA ILE A 458 11.81 23.02 25.07
C ILE A 458 10.43 22.92 25.72
N SER A 459 9.84 24.04 26.13
CA SER A 459 8.50 24.04 26.71
C SER A 459 7.42 23.78 25.64
N GLU A 460 6.20 23.47 26.10
CA GLU A 460 5.03 23.41 25.23
C GLU A 460 4.70 24.79 24.63
N GLU A 461 4.96 25.88 25.36
CA GLU A 461 4.77 27.24 24.85
C GLU A 461 5.77 27.59 23.73
N ASP A 462 7.06 27.27 23.90
CA ASP A 462 8.08 27.43 22.86
C ASP A 462 7.71 26.65 21.60
N TYR A 463 7.26 25.41 21.78
CA TYR A 463 6.80 24.54 20.70
C TYR A 463 5.59 25.15 19.99
N VAL A 464 4.57 25.57 20.73
CA VAL A 464 3.34 26.17 20.18
C VAL A 464 3.65 27.45 19.41
N ASN A 465 4.49 28.33 19.95
CA ASN A 465 4.85 29.58 19.30
C ASN A 465 5.68 29.34 18.02
N ALA A 466 6.61 28.38 18.03
CA ALA A 466 7.38 28.01 16.85
C ALA A 466 6.51 27.39 15.73
N ILE A 467 5.53 26.55 16.08
CA ILE A 467 4.58 25.97 15.11
C ILE A 467 3.64 27.05 14.55
N LYS A 468 3.10 27.94 15.40
CA LYS A 468 2.26 29.07 14.95
C LYS A 468 2.98 29.96 13.95
N GLU A 469 4.27 30.23 14.14
CA GLU A 469 5.06 31.04 13.21
C GLU A 469 5.38 30.30 11.89
N GLU A 470 5.48 28.97 11.87
CA GLU A 470 5.56 28.24 10.59
C GLU A 470 4.20 28.25 9.84
N ILE A 471 3.08 28.10 10.55
CA ILE A 471 1.73 28.29 9.97
C ILE A 471 1.58 29.69 9.38
N ASN A 472 2.01 30.74 10.10
CA ASN A 472 2.00 32.14 9.65
C ASN A 472 2.73 32.33 8.30
N LYS A 473 3.93 31.73 8.14
CA LYS A 473 4.69 31.76 6.88
C LYS A 473 3.98 31.01 5.76
N VAL A 474 3.38 29.84 6.05
CA VAL A 474 2.65 29.04 5.06
C VAL A 474 1.38 29.75 4.59
N VAL A 475 0.66 30.42 5.49
CA VAL A 475 -0.49 31.28 5.14
C VAL A 475 -0.06 32.43 4.23
N LYS A 476 0.92 33.24 4.67
CA LYS A 476 1.44 34.38 3.89
C LYS A 476 1.92 33.97 2.50
N LEU A 477 2.63 32.85 2.38
CA LEU A 477 3.07 32.31 1.10
C LEU A 477 1.91 31.97 0.16
N GLN A 478 0.83 31.39 0.67
CA GLN A 478 -0.32 31.08 -0.18
C GLN A 478 -1.09 32.34 -0.59
N GLU A 479 -1.10 33.38 0.24
CA GLU A 479 -1.64 34.70 -0.10
C GLU A 479 -0.74 35.46 -1.11
N GLU A 480 0.59 35.39 -0.98
CA GLU A 480 1.58 35.86 -1.98
C GLU A 480 1.35 35.22 -3.37
N LEU A 481 0.94 33.95 -3.37
CA LEU A 481 0.64 33.16 -4.57
C LEU A 481 -0.79 33.35 -5.08
N ASP A 482 -1.66 34.00 -4.31
CA ASP A 482 -3.10 34.18 -4.57
C ASP A 482 -3.86 32.85 -4.77
N ILE A 483 -3.62 31.89 -3.89
CA ILE A 483 -4.35 30.61 -3.83
C ILE A 483 -5.73 30.83 -3.19
N ASP A 484 -6.79 30.23 -3.73
CA ASP A 484 -8.18 30.57 -3.35
C ASP A 484 -8.62 29.90 -2.02
N VAL A 485 -8.24 28.63 -1.80
CA VAL A 485 -8.53 27.87 -0.56
C VAL A 485 -7.23 27.34 0.06
N LEU A 486 -6.97 27.70 1.32
CA LEU A 486 -5.66 27.55 1.96
C LEU A 486 -5.57 26.33 2.90
N VAL A 487 -4.34 25.94 3.22
CA VAL A 487 -4.00 24.91 4.23
C VAL A 487 -3.01 25.48 5.24
N HIS A 488 -2.93 24.91 6.45
CA HIS A 488 -1.95 25.33 7.47
C HIS A 488 -0.56 24.71 7.29
N GLY A 489 -0.42 23.76 6.36
CA GLY A 489 0.85 23.11 6.00
C GLY A 489 1.25 21.92 6.87
N GLU A 490 0.41 21.52 7.83
CA GLU A 490 0.67 20.40 8.78
C GLU A 490 2.06 20.42 9.46
N PRO A 491 2.61 21.56 9.89
CA PRO A 491 3.95 21.62 10.48
C PRO A 491 4.07 20.78 11.76
N GLU A 492 3.00 20.66 12.55
CA GLU A 492 2.92 19.86 13.76
C GLU A 492 3.09 18.35 13.51
N ARG A 493 2.68 17.85 12.34
CA ARG A 493 2.47 16.41 12.10
C ARG A 493 3.70 15.69 11.59
N ASN A 494 4.14 14.65 12.31
CA ASN A 494 5.24 13.78 11.85
C ASN A 494 4.77 12.78 10.78
N ASP A 495 3.62 12.16 10.99
CA ASP A 495 2.96 11.23 10.09
C ASP A 495 1.42 11.39 10.21
N MET A 496 0.68 11.08 9.15
CA MET A 496 -0.76 11.36 9.09
C MET A 496 -1.63 10.33 9.84
N VAL A 497 -1.08 9.18 10.26
CA VAL A 497 -1.79 8.23 11.12
C VAL A 497 -1.18 8.21 12.53
N GLU A 498 0.14 8.39 12.67
CA GLU A 498 0.78 8.56 13.99
C GLU A 498 0.17 9.74 14.77
N TYR A 499 -0.10 10.88 14.10
CA TYR A 499 -0.62 12.09 14.77
C TYR A 499 -2.01 11.93 15.40
N PHE A 500 -2.95 11.26 14.74
CA PHE A 500 -4.28 11.01 15.31
C PHE A 500 -4.22 9.90 16.35
N GLY A 501 -3.53 8.79 16.05
CA GLY A 501 -3.40 7.69 17.00
C GLY A 501 -2.71 8.10 18.32
N GLU A 502 -1.74 9.02 18.31
CA GLU A 502 -1.12 9.58 19.53
C GLU A 502 -2.12 10.33 20.44
N GLN A 503 -3.34 10.58 19.96
CA GLN A 503 -4.41 11.30 20.64
C GLN A 503 -5.71 10.48 20.79
N LEU A 504 -5.75 9.23 20.33
CA LEU A 504 -6.91 8.34 20.39
C LEU A 504 -6.75 7.23 21.44
N SER A 505 -7.87 6.80 22.03
CA SER A 505 -7.93 5.59 22.87
C SER A 505 -7.76 4.33 22.00
N GLY A 506 -7.29 3.23 22.59
CA GLY A 506 -7.07 1.95 21.89
C GLY A 506 -5.78 1.87 21.05
N PHE A 507 -4.98 2.95 20.97
CA PHE A 507 -3.72 3.00 20.22
C PHE A 507 -2.46 2.85 21.08
N ALA A 508 -1.45 2.13 20.57
CA ALA A 508 -0.11 2.01 21.13
C ALA A 508 0.98 2.28 20.08
N PHE A 509 2.15 2.73 20.55
CA PHE A 509 3.23 3.25 19.70
C PHE A 509 4.55 2.53 19.91
N THR A 510 5.08 2.00 18.80
CA THR A 510 6.39 1.38 18.73
C THR A 510 7.51 2.42 18.62
N VAL A 511 8.73 2.01 18.99
CA VAL A 511 9.99 2.76 18.82
C VAL A 511 10.73 2.26 17.57
N ASN A 512 10.79 0.94 17.40
CA ASN A 512 11.56 0.21 16.39
C ASN A 512 10.72 -0.76 15.54
N GLY A 513 9.39 -0.79 15.73
CA GLY A 513 8.41 -1.51 14.90
C GLY A 513 8.29 -1.00 13.45
N TRP A 514 9.39 -0.97 12.72
CA TRP A 514 9.48 -0.52 11.33
C TRP A 514 9.20 -1.66 10.34
N VAL A 515 8.46 -1.36 9.28
CA VAL A 515 8.15 -2.25 8.14
C VAL A 515 8.61 -1.58 6.85
N GLN A 516 9.18 -2.34 5.91
CA GLN A 516 9.55 -1.79 4.60
C GLN A 516 8.30 -1.50 3.77
N SER A 517 8.20 -0.31 3.20
CA SER A 517 7.10 0.06 2.29
C SER A 517 7.56 0.09 0.84
N TYR A 518 8.72 0.67 0.54
CA TYR A 518 9.40 0.53 -0.77
C TYR A 518 10.85 1.00 -0.66
N GLY A 519 11.79 0.33 -1.34
CA GLY A 519 13.20 0.72 -1.33
C GLY A 519 13.75 0.93 0.09
N SER A 520 14.43 2.05 0.34
CA SER A 520 14.90 2.44 1.69
C SER A 520 13.81 3.04 2.59
N ARG A 521 12.57 3.26 2.11
CA ARG A 521 11.49 3.87 2.88
C ARG A 521 10.77 2.81 3.71
N CYS A 522 10.89 2.95 5.03
CA CYS A 522 10.12 2.22 6.01
C CYS A 522 8.96 3.08 6.54
N VAL A 523 7.86 2.43 6.89
CA VAL A 523 6.80 2.99 7.76
C VAL A 523 6.92 2.40 9.15
N LYS A 524 6.26 3.01 10.15
CA LYS A 524 6.23 2.51 11.53
C LYS A 524 4.77 2.53 12.02
N PRO A 525 3.95 1.53 11.63
CA PRO A 525 2.51 1.55 11.87
C PRO A 525 2.18 1.66 13.36
N PRO A 526 1.18 2.48 13.75
CA PRO A 526 0.58 2.40 15.07
C PRO A 526 -0.08 1.04 15.30
N ILE A 527 -0.25 0.64 16.56
CA ILE A 527 -0.95 -0.59 16.93
C ILE A 527 -2.32 -0.21 17.49
N ILE A 528 -3.41 -0.67 16.86
CA ILE A 528 -4.74 -0.60 17.47
C ILE A 528 -4.91 -1.89 18.27
N TYR A 529 -4.91 -1.81 19.60
CA TYR A 529 -5.02 -2.97 20.50
C TYR A 529 -6.39 -3.11 21.18
N GLY A 530 -7.21 -2.05 21.16
CA GLY A 530 -8.47 -1.98 21.88
C GLY A 530 -9.44 -0.99 21.25
N ASP A 531 -10.57 -0.80 21.91
CA ASP A 531 -11.67 0.03 21.40
C ASP A 531 -11.30 1.52 21.28
N VAL A 532 -11.64 2.11 20.14
CA VAL A 532 -11.20 3.47 19.75
C VAL A 532 -12.21 4.55 20.15
N SER A 533 -11.72 5.62 20.78
CA SER A 533 -12.50 6.82 21.11
C SER A 533 -11.63 8.07 21.16
N ARG A 534 -12.21 9.25 20.89
CA ARG A 534 -11.53 10.56 20.98
C ARG A 534 -11.73 11.19 22.36
N PRO A 535 -10.70 11.27 23.22
CA PRO A 535 -10.82 11.86 24.56
C PRO A 535 -10.78 13.40 24.58
N LYS A 536 -10.20 14.04 23.55
CA LYS A 536 -10.02 15.50 23.44
C LYS A 536 -9.95 15.94 21.96
N PRO A 537 -10.25 17.21 21.63
CA PRO A 537 -10.01 17.76 20.30
C PRO A 537 -8.54 17.66 19.87
N MET A 538 -8.31 17.28 18.61
CA MET A 538 -7.00 16.85 18.11
C MET A 538 -6.33 17.85 17.15
N THR A 539 -7.11 18.69 16.47
CA THR A 539 -6.67 19.57 15.38
C THR A 539 -7.26 20.99 15.46
N VAL A 540 -8.42 21.13 16.13
CA VAL A 540 -9.18 22.38 16.27
C VAL A 540 -8.32 23.59 16.62
N PHE A 541 -7.36 23.44 17.55
CA PHE A 541 -6.45 24.52 17.96
C PHE A 541 -5.58 25.05 16.80
N TRP A 542 -5.02 24.15 15.99
CA TRP A 542 -4.16 24.52 14.86
C TRP A 542 -4.97 25.10 13.71
N SER A 543 -6.08 24.47 13.34
CA SER A 543 -6.93 24.93 12.24
C SER A 543 -7.61 26.27 12.55
N SER A 544 -8.13 26.48 13.77
CA SER A 544 -8.72 27.78 14.15
C SER A 544 -7.65 28.88 14.24
N THR A 545 -6.45 28.60 14.76
CA THR A 545 -5.33 29.54 14.71
C THR A 545 -4.96 29.89 13.26
N ALA A 546 -4.85 28.90 12.37
CA ALA A 546 -4.53 29.13 10.96
C ALA A 546 -5.62 29.96 10.24
N GLN A 547 -6.90 29.69 10.51
CA GLN A 547 -8.01 30.49 9.98
C GLN A 547 -8.00 31.93 10.52
N SER A 548 -7.53 32.17 11.76
CA SER A 548 -7.42 33.53 12.31
C SER A 548 -6.38 34.42 11.61
N PHE A 549 -5.44 33.84 10.87
CA PHE A 549 -4.39 34.57 10.16
C PHE A 549 -4.78 35.03 8.74
N THR A 550 -5.93 34.61 8.21
CA THR A 550 -6.37 34.93 6.83
C THR A 550 -7.88 35.17 6.74
N LYS A 551 -8.31 35.87 5.70
CA LYS A 551 -9.73 36.00 5.33
C LYS A 551 -10.18 34.96 4.29
N ARG A 552 -9.26 34.15 3.75
CA ARG A 552 -9.58 33.06 2.82
C ARG A 552 -10.06 31.82 3.57
N PRO A 553 -10.84 30.92 2.94
CA PRO A 553 -11.21 29.66 3.57
C PRO A 553 -9.97 28.81 3.88
N MET A 554 -9.82 28.43 5.15
CA MET A 554 -8.80 27.51 5.63
C MET A 554 -9.37 26.09 5.71
N LYS A 555 -8.63 25.10 5.20
CA LYS A 555 -8.97 23.69 5.35
C LYS A 555 -8.67 23.19 6.77
N GLY A 556 -9.68 22.60 7.43
CA GLY A 556 -9.45 21.59 8.46
C GLY A 556 -8.87 20.33 7.80
N MET A 557 -7.86 19.71 8.40
CA MET A 557 -7.13 18.59 7.80
C MET A 557 -7.22 17.35 8.69
N LEU A 558 -7.90 16.31 8.22
CA LEU A 558 -8.10 15.04 8.91
C LEU A 558 -7.69 13.86 8.03
N THR A 559 -7.42 12.71 8.64
CA THR A 559 -7.23 11.43 7.94
C THR A 559 -8.43 10.54 8.21
N GLY A 560 -8.94 9.90 7.16
CA GLY A 560 -10.17 9.12 7.23
C GLY A 560 -10.01 7.80 8.00
N PRO A 561 -11.12 7.26 8.53
CA PRO A 561 -11.12 6.07 9.38
C PRO A 561 -10.63 4.80 8.67
N VAL A 562 -10.79 4.68 7.34
CA VAL A 562 -10.31 3.53 6.58
C VAL A 562 -8.78 3.59 6.43
N THR A 563 -8.21 4.78 6.30
CA THR A 563 -6.76 5.00 6.22
C THR A 563 -6.06 4.86 7.55
N ILE A 564 -6.66 5.38 8.64
CA ILE A 564 -6.18 5.13 10.00
C ILE A 564 -6.15 3.62 10.30
N LEU A 565 -7.17 2.87 9.83
CA LEU A 565 -7.25 1.42 9.95
C LEU A 565 -6.23 0.68 9.06
N ASN A 566 -6.11 1.03 7.78
CA ASN A 566 -5.28 0.30 6.81
C ASN A 566 -3.78 0.53 6.98
N TRP A 567 -3.36 1.67 7.55
CA TRP A 567 -1.96 1.96 7.87
C TRP A 567 -1.59 1.77 9.35
N SER A 568 -2.49 1.18 10.15
CA SER A 568 -2.18 0.65 11.48
C SER A 568 -2.12 -0.87 11.48
N PHE A 569 -1.37 -1.43 12.42
CA PHE A 569 -1.52 -2.83 12.81
C PHE A 569 -2.82 -3.00 13.61
N VAL A 570 -3.87 -3.43 12.91
CA VAL A 570 -5.21 -3.62 13.48
C VAL A 570 -5.25 -4.87 14.35
N ARG A 571 -5.96 -4.79 15.48
CA ARG A 571 -6.36 -5.92 16.32
C ARG A 571 -7.01 -7.04 15.50
N ASN A 572 -6.66 -8.29 15.82
CA ASN A 572 -7.09 -9.51 15.10
C ASN A 572 -8.16 -10.34 15.84
N ASP A 573 -8.79 -9.77 16.86
CA ASP A 573 -9.81 -10.39 17.72
C ASP A 573 -11.24 -9.92 17.43
N GLN A 574 -11.44 -8.99 16.48
CA GLN A 574 -12.74 -8.59 15.95
C GLN A 574 -12.66 -8.24 14.44
N PRO A 575 -13.80 -8.18 13.71
CA PRO A 575 -13.83 -7.74 12.31
C PRO A 575 -13.32 -6.31 12.08
N ARG A 576 -12.54 -6.12 10.99
CA ARG A 576 -11.97 -4.81 10.58
C ARG A 576 -12.99 -3.67 10.50
N PHE A 577 -14.23 -3.96 10.11
CA PHE A 577 -15.26 -2.93 9.91
C PHE A 577 -15.75 -2.33 11.23
N GLU A 578 -15.79 -3.12 12.32
CA GLU A 578 -16.21 -2.66 13.63
C GLU A 578 -15.21 -1.64 14.19
N THR A 579 -13.91 -1.99 14.18
CA THR A 579 -12.83 -1.05 14.50
C THR A 579 -12.88 0.20 13.62
N CYS A 580 -13.25 0.06 12.34
CA CYS A 580 -13.40 1.21 11.44
C CYS A 580 -14.55 2.14 11.83
N TYR A 581 -15.70 1.61 12.26
CA TYR A 581 -16.82 2.42 12.76
C TYR A 581 -16.48 3.13 14.09
N GLN A 582 -15.71 2.49 14.98
CA GLN A 582 -15.19 3.16 16.19
C GLN A 582 -14.29 4.37 15.84
N ILE A 583 -13.37 4.20 14.88
CA ILE A 583 -12.54 5.32 14.39
C ILE A 583 -13.43 6.37 13.70
N ALA A 584 -14.45 5.97 12.92
CA ALA A 584 -15.34 6.90 12.23
C ALA A 584 -16.12 7.79 13.21
N LEU A 585 -16.60 7.24 14.33
CA LEU A 585 -17.20 8.00 15.42
C LEU A 585 -16.19 8.95 16.07
N ALA A 586 -14.97 8.49 16.35
CA ALA A 586 -13.92 9.34 16.93
C ALA A 586 -13.49 10.50 16.01
N ILE A 587 -13.56 10.32 14.69
CA ILE A 587 -13.30 11.39 13.70
C ILE A 587 -14.53 12.29 13.49
N LYS A 588 -15.76 11.76 13.61
CA LYS A 588 -17.00 12.55 13.54
C LYS A 588 -17.01 13.69 14.55
N ASP A 589 -16.67 13.41 15.81
CA ASP A 589 -16.59 14.42 16.86
C ASP A 589 -15.60 15.56 16.50
N GLU A 590 -14.49 15.22 15.85
CA GLU A 590 -13.46 16.18 15.43
C GLU A 590 -13.89 17.04 14.24
N VAL A 591 -14.61 16.45 13.27
CA VAL A 591 -15.23 17.18 12.15
C VAL A 591 -16.24 18.20 12.67
N GLU A 592 -17.10 17.79 13.61
CA GLU A 592 -18.09 18.70 14.19
C GLU A 592 -17.45 19.79 15.05
N ASP A 593 -16.38 19.50 15.80
CA ASP A 593 -15.67 20.52 16.59
C ASP A 593 -14.86 21.49 15.71
N LEU A 594 -14.37 21.06 14.55
CA LEU A 594 -13.81 21.96 13.52
C LEU A 594 -14.88 22.92 12.96
N GLU A 595 -16.08 22.41 12.64
CA GLU A 595 -17.19 23.25 12.17
C GLU A 595 -17.62 24.27 13.25
N LYS A 596 -17.77 23.83 14.51
CA LYS A 596 -18.07 24.70 15.67
C LYS A 596 -17.00 25.79 15.86
N ALA A 597 -15.74 25.51 15.54
CA ALA A 597 -14.63 26.46 15.57
C ALA A 597 -14.54 27.38 14.33
N GLY A 598 -15.54 27.34 13.43
CA GLY A 598 -15.63 28.23 12.27
C GLY A 598 -14.89 27.74 11.02
N ILE A 599 -14.42 26.49 11.00
CA ILE A 599 -13.77 25.90 9.82
C ILE A 599 -14.83 25.47 8.80
N THR A 600 -14.85 26.11 7.63
CA THR A 600 -15.93 26.00 6.64
C THR A 600 -15.61 25.03 5.49
N VAL A 601 -14.36 24.59 5.38
CA VAL A 601 -13.89 23.55 4.47
C VAL A 601 -13.13 22.52 5.29
N ILE A 602 -13.53 21.26 5.26
CA ILE A 602 -12.88 20.18 6.03
C ILE A 602 -12.48 19.09 5.06
N GLN A 603 -11.19 18.77 5.01
CA GLN A 603 -10.64 17.71 4.18
C GLN A 603 -10.36 16.47 5.03
N ILE A 604 -10.88 15.33 4.60
CA ILE A 604 -10.80 14.03 5.29
C ILE A 604 -10.16 13.04 4.31
N ASP A 605 -8.86 12.77 4.46
CA ASP A 605 -8.10 12.06 3.44
C ASP A 605 -8.17 10.54 3.58
N GLU A 606 -8.68 9.87 2.54
CA GLU A 606 -8.73 8.41 2.46
C GLU A 606 -7.67 7.84 1.50
N ALA A 607 -6.42 8.22 1.77
CA ALA A 607 -5.23 7.84 1.02
C ALA A 607 -5.03 6.32 0.85
N ALA A 608 -5.58 5.50 1.77
CA ALA A 608 -5.46 4.03 1.74
C ALA A 608 -6.79 3.31 1.42
N LEU A 609 -7.79 3.99 0.84
CA LEU A 609 -9.10 3.39 0.55
C LEU A 609 -9.02 2.12 -0.32
N ARG A 610 -8.09 2.08 -1.29
CA ARG A 610 -7.89 0.93 -2.19
C ARG A 610 -7.01 -0.16 -1.57
N GLU A 611 -6.21 0.14 -0.55
CA GLU A 611 -5.26 -0.81 0.03
C GLU A 611 -5.90 -1.91 0.89
N GLY A 612 -7.07 -1.65 1.47
CA GLY A 612 -7.86 -2.68 2.15
C GLY A 612 -8.76 -3.51 1.23
N LEU A 613 -8.77 -3.23 -0.09
CA LEU A 613 -9.68 -3.85 -1.04
C LEU A 613 -9.37 -5.35 -1.21
N PRO A 614 -10.33 -6.26 -0.94
CA PRO A 614 -10.12 -7.70 -1.07
C PRO A 614 -9.66 -8.14 -2.47
N LEU A 615 -8.77 -9.14 -2.48
CA LEU A 615 -8.19 -9.70 -3.69
C LEU A 615 -9.18 -10.61 -4.46
N ARG A 616 -10.21 -11.10 -3.77
CA ARG A 616 -11.38 -11.82 -4.32
C ARG A 616 -12.45 -10.79 -4.73
N LYS A 617 -12.85 -10.73 -6.00
CA LYS A 617 -13.84 -9.74 -6.52
C LYS A 617 -15.20 -9.83 -5.82
N SER A 618 -15.59 -11.03 -5.39
CA SER A 618 -16.81 -11.30 -4.62
C SER A 618 -16.89 -10.56 -3.28
N GLU A 619 -15.76 -10.24 -2.67
CA GLU A 619 -15.69 -9.62 -1.34
C GLU A 619 -15.58 -8.08 -1.40
N GLN A 620 -15.18 -7.54 -2.55
CA GLN A 620 -14.97 -6.11 -2.75
C GLN A 620 -16.22 -5.27 -2.47
N ALA A 621 -17.41 -5.76 -2.83
CA ALA A 621 -18.67 -5.08 -2.55
C ALA A 621 -18.95 -4.94 -1.04
N PHE A 622 -18.57 -5.93 -0.22
CA PHE A 622 -18.72 -5.84 1.24
C PHE A 622 -17.72 -4.85 1.84
N TYR A 623 -16.45 -4.93 1.43
CA TYR A 623 -15.42 -3.98 1.85
C TYR A 623 -15.80 -2.53 1.53
N LEU A 624 -16.11 -2.26 0.25
CA LEU A 624 -16.45 -0.92 -0.22
C LEU A 624 -17.70 -0.38 0.48
N ASN A 625 -18.67 -1.23 0.83
CA ASN A 625 -19.84 -0.78 1.57
C ASN A 625 -19.49 -0.25 2.97
N TRP A 626 -18.77 -1.01 3.79
CA TRP A 626 -18.43 -0.55 5.14
C TRP A 626 -17.38 0.57 5.12
N ALA A 627 -16.40 0.53 4.20
CA ALA A 627 -15.39 1.57 4.06
C ALA A 627 -16.03 2.93 3.73
N VAL A 628 -16.96 2.96 2.78
CA VAL A 628 -17.71 4.17 2.41
C VAL A 628 -18.70 4.60 3.50
N HIS A 629 -19.28 3.66 4.26
CA HIS A 629 -20.06 4.01 5.45
C HIS A 629 -19.20 4.69 6.52
N SER A 630 -18.03 4.14 6.84
CA SER A 630 -17.09 4.74 7.79
C SER A 630 -16.71 6.16 7.38
N PHE A 631 -16.38 6.40 6.10
CA PHE A 631 -16.14 7.75 5.60
C PHE A 631 -17.35 8.66 5.87
N ARG A 632 -18.57 8.27 5.46
CA ARG A 632 -19.75 9.14 5.61
C ARG A 632 -20.17 9.40 7.05
N ILE A 633 -19.95 8.45 7.98
CA ILE A 633 -20.20 8.66 9.41
C ILE A 633 -19.41 9.85 9.95
N THR A 634 -18.19 10.11 9.45
CA THR A 634 -17.37 11.25 9.89
C THR A 634 -18.01 12.62 9.65
N ASN A 635 -18.87 12.77 8.63
CA ASN A 635 -19.32 14.08 8.16
C ASN A 635 -20.83 14.20 7.90
N SER A 636 -21.61 13.16 8.22
CA SER A 636 -23.08 13.19 8.11
C SER A 636 -23.77 14.29 8.94
N GLY A 637 -23.09 14.82 9.97
CA GLY A 637 -23.62 15.86 10.86
C GLY A 637 -23.36 17.32 10.44
N VAL A 638 -22.56 17.58 9.40
CA VAL A 638 -22.14 18.96 9.06
C VAL A 638 -23.19 19.75 8.28
N GLN A 639 -23.16 21.08 8.43
CA GLN A 639 -24.11 22.00 7.80
C GLN A 639 -23.96 22.04 6.28
N ASP A 640 -25.05 22.31 5.55
CA ASP A 640 -25.07 22.43 4.07
C ASP A 640 -24.21 23.58 3.52
N THR A 641 -23.71 24.45 4.40
CA THR A 641 -22.75 25.51 4.05
C THR A 641 -21.28 25.14 4.38
N THR A 642 -21.01 23.92 4.82
CA THR A 642 -19.67 23.39 5.11
C THR A 642 -19.32 22.35 4.05
N GLN A 643 -18.13 22.48 3.48
CA GLN A 643 -17.68 21.72 2.31
C GLN A 643 -16.70 20.60 2.70
N ILE A 644 -17.07 19.36 2.39
CA ILE A 644 -16.24 18.18 2.64
C ILE A 644 -15.37 17.88 1.43
N HIS A 645 -14.05 17.97 1.62
CA HIS A 645 -13.03 17.51 0.68
C HIS A 645 -12.54 16.11 1.06
N THR A 646 -12.09 15.31 0.10
CA THR A 646 -11.29 14.09 0.37
C THR A 646 -10.20 13.92 -0.69
N HIS A 647 -8.97 13.66 -0.26
CA HIS A 647 -7.88 13.25 -1.15
C HIS A 647 -7.75 11.72 -1.22
N MET A 648 -7.38 11.19 -2.39
CA MET A 648 -7.03 9.79 -2.61
C MET A 648 -5.77 9.68 -3.49
N CYS A 649 -4.78 8.93 -3.02
CA CYS A 649 -3.45 8.80 -3.64
C CYS A 649 -3.42 7.77 -4.79
N TYR A 650 -4.41 7.82 -5.69
CA TYR A 650 -4.55 6.90 -6.83
C TYR A 650 -5.10 7.65 -8.06
N SER A 651 -4.84 7.14 -9.27
CA SER A 651 -5.30 7.73 -10.54
C SER A 651 -6.28 6.88 -11.35
N ASN A 652 -6.47 5.60 -11.00
CA ASN A 652 -7.38 4.68 -11.68
C ASN A 652 -8.54 4.29 -10.76
N PHE A 653 -9.76 4.65 -11.15
CA PHE A 653 -10.99 4.46 -10.38
C PHE A 653 -12.01 3.53 -11.05
N ASN A 654 -11.67 2.91 -12.19
CA ASN A 654 -12.64 2.16 -13.02
C ASN A 654 -13.41 1.09 -12.24
N ASP A 655 -12.73 0.38 -11.35
CA ASP A 655 -13.31 -0.72 -10.55
C ASP A 655 -14.07 -0.23 -9.30
N ILE A 656 -13.94 1.04 -8.91
CA ILE A 656 -14.44 1.60 -7.64
C ILE A 656 -15.22 2.92 -7.77
N ILE A 657 -15.48 3.41 -8.99
CA ILE A 657 -16.07 4.73 -9.25
C ILE A 657 -17.42 4.93 -8.53
N HIS A 658 -18.27 3.90 -8.47
CA HIS A 658 -19.54 3.96 -7.74
C HIS A 658 -19.34 4.17 -6.24
N SER A 659 -18.30 3.59 -5.64
CA SER A 659 -17.95 3.79 -4.24
C SER A 659 -17.47 5.21 -3.97
N ILE A 660 -16.78 5.84 -4.93
CA ILE A 660 -16.37 7.26 -4.82
C ILE A 660 -17.59 8.19 -4.87
N ILE A 661 -18.56 7.92 -5.74
CA ILE A 661 -19.86 8.64 -5.73
C ILE A 661 -20.56 8.41 -4.40
N ASP A 662 -20.61 7.15 -3.94
CA ASP A 662 -21.32 6.80 -2.72
C ASP A 662 -20.69 7.40 -1.45
N MET A 663 -19.44 7.89 -1.46
CA MET A 663 -18.84 8.68 -0.38
C MET A 663 -19.56 10.01 -0.13
N ASP A 664 -20.30 10.55 -1.10
CA ASP A 664 -21.06 11.80 -0.98
C ASP A 664 -20.20 13.01 -0.53
N ALA A 665 -18.92 13.02 -0.92
CA ALA A 665 -18.03 14.16 -0.71
C ALA A 665 -18.36 15.31 -1.67
N ASP A 666 -18.27 16.55 -1.18
CA ASP A 666 -18.57 17.73 -2.00
C ASP A 666 -17.46 18.02 -3.01
N VAL A 667 -16.20 17.69 -2.68
CA VAL A 667 -15.03 17.79 -3.56
C VAL A 667 -14.11 16.57 -3.36
N ILE A 668 -13.68 15.93 -4.45
CA ILE A 668 -12.59 14.93 -4.44
C ILE A 668 -11.31 15.50 -5.08
N THR A 669 -10.14 15.11 -4.57
CA THR A 669 -8.85 15.36 -5.24
C THR A 669 -8.09 14.05 -5.43
N ILE A 670 -7.52 13.87 -6.62
CA ILE A 670 -6.93 12.58 -7.06
C ILE A 670 -5.59 12.80 -7.73
N GLU A 671 -4.67 11.85 -7.60
CA GLU A 671 -3.42 11.87 -8.37
C GLU A 671 -3.72 11.72 -9.86
N ASN A 672 -3.11 12.54 -10.71
CA ASN A 672 -3.30 12.43 -12.16
C ASN A 672 -2.12 12.92 -13.01
N SER A 673 -1.06 13.53 -12.45
CA SER A 673 0.00 14.17 -13.27
C SER A 673 0.78 13.22 -14.18
N ARG A 674 0.86 11.94 -13.80
CA ARG A 674 1.57 10.88 -14.52
C ARG A 674 0.67 10.00 -15.40
N SER A 675 -0.63 10.30 -15.46
CA SER A 675 -1.66 9.46 -16.09
C SER A 675 -2.21 10.09 -17.37
N ASP A 676 -2.65 9.26 -18.34
CA ASP A 676 -3.34 9.74 -19.56
C ASP A 676 -4.68 10.36 -19.15
N GLU A 677 -4.93 11.62 -19.51
CA GLU A 677 -6.13 12.35 -19.11
C GLU A 677 -7.44 11.68 -19.58
N LYS A 678 -7.39 10.75 -20.54
CA LYS A 678 -8.52 9.90 -20.92
C LYS A 678 -9.07 9.06 -19.76
N LEU A 679 -8.26 8.74 -18.75
CA LEU A 679 -8.73 8.01 -17.56
C LEU A 679 -9.78 8.79 -16.76
N LEU A 680 -9.90 10.11 -16.99
CA LEU A 680 -10.95 10.94 -16.40
C LEU A 680 -12.31 10.76 -17.08
N SER A 681 -12.42 10.06 -18.22
CA SER A 681 -13.71 9.84 -18.89
C SER A 681 -14.68 9.03 -18.04
N VAL A 682 -14.17 8.22 -17.10
CA VAL A 682 -14.93 7.46 -16.09
C VAL A 682 -15.87 8.33 -15.23
N PHE A 683 -15.64 9.65 -15.15
CA PHE A 683 -16.51 10.59 -14.41
C PHE A 683 -17.69 11.14 -15.25
N ARG A 684 -17.79 10.76 -16.54
CA ARG A 684 -18.90 11.12 -17.48
C ARG A 684 -19.45 9.94 -18.30
N GLU A 685 -18.62 8.94 -18.63
CA GLU A 685 -19.01 7.79 -19.44
C GLU A 685 -19.64 6.71 -18.52
N GLY A 686 -20.96 6.56 -18.59
CA GLY A 686 -21.73 5.65 -17.72
C GLY A 686 -22.02 6.17 -16.31
N VAL A 687 -21.38 7.27 -15.91
CA VAL A 687 -21.51 7.92 -14.59
C VAL A 687 -21.70 9.42 -14.79
N LYS A 688 -22.63 10.06 -14.06
CA LYS A 688 -22.62 11.52 -13.89
C LYS A 688 -22.19 11.85 -12.47
N TYR A 689 -20.92 12.25 -12.30
CA TYR A 689 -20.34 12.47 -10.98
C TYR A 689 -20.99 13.65 -10.23
N GLY A 690 -21.15 14.81 -10.88
CA GLY A 690 -21.99 15.93 -10.39
C GLY A 690 -21.50 16.68 -9.15
N ALA A 691 -20.34 16.34 -8.60
CA ALA A 691 -19.69 17.02 -7.47
C ALA A 691 -18.28 17.54 -7.85
N GLY A 692 -17.63 18.29 -6.95
CA GLY A 692 -16.31 18.86 -7.18
C GLY A 692 -15.21 17.82 -7.43
N ILE A 693 -14.31 18.08 -8.37
CA ILE A 693 -13.21 17.16 -8.74
C ILE A 693 -11.93 17.94 -9.06
N GLY A 694 -10.81 17.53 -8.47
CA GLY A 694 -9.49 18.13 -8.66
C GLY A 694 -8.41 17.10 -9.02
N PRO A 695 -8.27 16.73 -10.30
CA PRO A 695 -7.20 15.84 -10.75
C PRO A 695 -5.87 16.58 -10.76
N GLY A 696 -4.84 15.99 -10.15
CA GLY A 696 -3.56 16.66 -9.93
C GLY A 696 -2.88 17.16 -11.20
N VAL A 697 -2.44 18.43 -11.17
CA VAL A 697 -1.75 19.09 -12.29
C VAL A 697 -0.23 19.16 -12.15
N TYR A 698 0.30 18.91 -10.94
CA TYR A 698 1.74 18.96 -10.63
C TYR A 698 2.19 17.65 -9.95
N ASP A 699 3.18 16.99 -10.57
CA ASP A 699 3.89 15.81 -10.05
C ASP A 699 4.70 16.15 -8.78
N ILE A 700 4.09 15.97 -7.62
CA ILE A 700 4.76 16.25 -6.34
C ILE A 700 5.85 15.23 -6.00
N HIS A 701 6.01 14.15 -6.76
CA HIS A 701 7.07 13.14 -6.57
C HIS A 701 8.35 13.47 -7.35
N SER A 702 8.30 14.46 -8.25
CA SER A 702 9.45 14.97 -8.98
C SER A 702 9.99 16.28 -8.38
N PRO A 703 11.31 16.50 -8.34
CA PRO A 703 11.88 17.83 -8.07
C PRO A 703 11.78 18.77 -9.28
N ARG A 704 11.32 18.31 -10.45
CA ARG A 704 11.12 19.14 -11.64
C ARG A 704 9.96 20.12 -11.41
N ILE A 705 10.20 21.39 -11.74
CA ILE A 705 9.18 22.43 -11.75
C ILE A 705 8.46 22.37 -13.11
N PRO A 706 7.13 22.12 -13.17
CA PRO A 706 6.37 22.21 -14.41
C PRO A 706 6.16 23.66 -14.83
N SER A 707 5.99 23.91 -16.13
CA SER A 707 5.76 25.27 -16.66
C SER A 707 4.28 25.68 -16.56
N THR A 708 4.00 26.97 -16.72
CA THR A 708 2.61 27.49 -16.76
C THR A 708 1.83 26.92 -17.95
N GLU A 709 2.52 26.75 -19.07
CA GLU A 709 1.97 26.22 -20.33
C GLU A 709 1.66 24.73 -20.21
N GLU A 710 2.56 23.95 -19.59
CA GLU A 710 2.30 22.54 -19.27
C GLU A 710 1.04 22.39 -18.38
N ILE A 711 0.91 23.20 -17.33
CA ILE A 711 -0.26 23.12 -16.44
C ILE A 711 -1.54 23.57 -17.17
N ALA A 712 -1.48 24.65 -17.96
CA ALA A 712 -2.64 25.14 -18.71
C ALA A 712 -3.12 24.16 -19.79
N ASP A 713 -2.22 23.48 -20.50
CA ASP A 713 -2.53 22.39 -21.43
C ASP A 713 -3.23 21.23 -20.70
N ARG A 714 -2.72 20.82 -19.52
CA ARG A 714 -3.35 19.75 -18.74
C ARG A 714 -4.73 20.12 -18.19
N VAL A 715 -4.93 21.35 -17.71
CA VAL A 715 -6.27 21.81 -17.29
C VAL A 715 -7.22 21.91 -18.49
N ASN A 716 -6.75 22.31 -19.69
CA ASN A 716 -7.57 22.28 -20.91
C ASN A 716 -7.96 20.85 -21.33
N LYS A 717 -7.05 19.87 -21.20
CA LYS A 717 -7.37 18.45 -21.40
C LYS A 717 -8.39 17.94 -20.39
N MET A 718 -8.29 18.36 -19.12
CA MET A 718 -9.30 18.07 -18.11
C MET A 718 -10.65 18.71 -18.46
N LEU A 719 -10.69 19.96 -18.93
CA LEU A 719 -11.92 20.66 -19.35
C LEU A 719 -12.60 20.05 -20.59
N ALA A 720 -11.86 19.36 -21.47
CA ALA A 720 -12.49 18.55 -22.52
C ALA A 720 -13.29 17.36 -21.95
N VAL A 721 -12.92 16.88 -20.75
CA VAL A 721 -13.43 15.64 -20.14
C VAL A 721 -14.27 15.90 -18.87
N LEU A 722 -14.24 17.08 -18.25
CA LEU A 722 -14.92 17.41 -16.99
C LEU A 722 -15.67 18.76 -17.07
N GLU A 723 -16.75 18.91 -16.30
CA GLU A 723 -17.58 20.13 -16.31
C GLU A 723 -16.87 21.32 -15.61
N THR A 724 -16.80 22.48 -16.27
CA THR A 724 -16.00 23.65 -15.86
C THR A 724 -16.34 24.19 -14.47
N ASN A 725 -17.59 24.06 -14.04
CA ASN A 725 -18.11 24.55 -12.76
C ASN A 725 -17.77 23.65 -11.55
N ILE A 726 -17.20 22.46 -11.77
CA ILE A 726 -16.79 21.52 -10.70
C ILE A 726 -15.29 21.20 -10.70
N LEU A 727 -14.52 21.67 -11.70
CA LEU A 727 -13.08 21.38 -11.81
C LEU A 727 -12.25 22.29 -10.89
N TRP A 728 -11.46 21.68 -10.01
CA TRP A 728 -10.46 22.32 -9.14
C TRP A 728 -9.05 22.19 -9.72
N VAL A 729 -8.13 23.05 -9.29
CA VAL A 729 -6.71 23.04 -9.71
C VAL A 729 -5.79 22.88 -8.50
N ASN A 730 -5.13 21.73 -8.40
CA ASN A 730 -4.28 21.34 -7.25
C ASN A 730 -3.09 20.46 -7.67
N PRO A 731 -2.04 20.35 -6.85
CA PRO A 731 -1.00 19.32 -7.00
C PRO A 731 -1.57 17.90 -6.88
N ASP A 732 -0.77 16.89 -7.24
CA ASP A 732 -1.14 15.47 -7.08
C ASP A 732 -1.41 15.08 -5.61
N CYS A 733 -0.56 15.49 -4.68
CA CYS A 733 -0.61 15.11 -3.26
C CYS A 733 0.09 16.18 -2.39
N GLY A 734 0.33 15.90 -1.11
CA GLY A 734 0.99 16.81 -0.16
C GLY A 734 2.47 17.11 -0.47
N LEU A 735 2.92 18.33 -0.17
CA LEU A 735 4.21 18.89 -0.58
C LEU A 735 5.36 18.62 0.41
N LYS A 736 5.09 17.90 1.49
CA LYS A 736 6.01 17.51 2.60
C LYS A 736 7.40 17.00 2.19
N THR A 737 7.51 16.33 1.04
CA THR A 737 8.76 15.73 0.56
C THR A 737 9.57 16.63 -0.38
N ARG A 738 8.98 17.72 -0.87
CA ARG A 738 9.63 18.72 -1.74
C ARG A 738 10.30 19.83 -0.91
N LYS A 739 11.05 20.70 -1.57
CA LYS A 739 11.68 21.90 -0.97
C LYS A 739 10.91 23.16 -1.35
N TYR A 740 10.99 24.21 -0.52
CA TYR A 740 10.39 25.51 -0.86
C TYR A 740 10.89 26.11 -2.18
N THR A 741 12.14 25.82 -2.58
CA THR A 741 12.73 26.20 -3.89
C THR A 741 12.06 25.51 -5.08
N GLU A 742 11.47 24.33 -4.86
CA GLU A 742 10.72 23.56 -5.87
C GLU A 742 9.24 24.01 -5.85
N VAL A 743 8.67 24.14 -4.65
CA VAL A 743 7.26 24.46 -4.40
C VAL A 743 6.86 25.88 -4.80
N LYS A 744 7.61 26.92 -4.41
CA LYS A 744 7.24 28.32 -4.71
C LYS A 744 7.01 28.57 -6.21
N PRO A 745 7.93 28.22 -7.13
CA PRO A 745 7.70 28.42 -8.57
C PRO A 745 6.63 27.47 -9.15
N ALA A 746 6.55 26.21 -8.72
CA ALA A 746 5.54 25.27 -9.22
C ALA A 746 4.11 25.74 -8.91
N LEU A 747 3.85 26.19 -7.67
CA LEU A 747 2.54 26.74 -7.30
C LEU A 747 2.25 28.10 -7.98
N LYS A 748 3.26 28.94 -8.20
CA LYS A 748 3.11 30.19 -8.97
C LYS A 748 2.64 29.92 -10.39
N ASN A 749 3.26 28.95 -11.07
CA ASN A 749 2.88 28.52 -12.42
C ASN A 749 1.47 27.93 -12.43
N MET A 750 1.09 27.18 -11.39
CA MET A 750 -0.26 26.60 -11.23
C MET A 750 -1.35 27.68 -11.13
N VAL A 751 -1.16 28.71 -10.28
CA VAL A 751 -2.14 29.80 -10.15
C VAL A 751 -2.14 30.69 -11.41
N ALA A 752 -0.99 30.91 -12.05
CA ALA A 752 -0.92 31.64 -13.32
C ALA A 752 -1.72 30.93 -14.43
N ALA A 753 -1.62 29.60 -14.52
CA ALA A 753 -2.41 28.80 -15.47
C ALA A 753 -3.91 28.88 -15.18
N ALA A 754 -4.32 28.73 -13.91
CA ALA A 754 -5.72 28.88 -13.52
C ALA A 754 -6.29 30.26 -13.87
N LYS A 755 -5.53 31.35 -13.60
CA LYS A 755 -5.91 32.72 -13.95
C LYS A 755 -6.03 32.95 -15.46
N LEU A 756 -5.09 32.43 -16.25
CA LEU A 756 -5.14 32.49 -17.71
C LEU A 756 -6.44 31.87 -18.26
N LEU A 757 -6.80 30.69 -17.74
CA LEU A 757 -8.02 29.98 -18.17
C LEU A 757 -9.30 30.65 -17.63
N ARG A 758 -9.30 31.21 -16.41
CA ARG A 758 -10.40 32.05 -15.89
C ARG A 758 -10.71 33.21 -16.85
N THR A 759 -9.69 33.91 -17.35
CA THR A 759 -9.88 35.00 -18.33
C THR A 759 -10.47 34.51 -19.65
N GLN A 760 -10.00 33.37 -20.17
CA GLN A 760 -10.53 32.77 -21.41
C GLN A 760 -12.00 32.34 -21.26
N LEU A 761 -12.35 31.70 -20.14
CA LEU A 761 -13.71 31.25 -19.84
C LEU A 761 -14.67 32.41 -19.51
N GLY A 762 -14.19 33.44 -18.82
CA GLY A 762 -14.96 34.65 -18.53
C GLY A 762 -15.26 35.47 -19.78
N SER A 763 -14.25 35.66 -20.63
CA SER A 763 -14.37 36.40 -21.92
C SER A 763 -15.32 35.72 -22.92
N ALA A 764 -15.71 34.46 -22.68
CA ALA A 764 -16.62 33.72 -23.54
C ALA A 764 -18.11 34.04 -23.28
N LYS A 765 -18.44 34.67 -22.15
CA LYS A 765 -19.85 34.81 -21.68
C LYS A 765 -20.55 36.09 -22.14
N GLU A 766 -19.83 37.04 -22.75
CA GLU A 766 -20.38 38.30 -23.25
C GLU A 766 -19.89 38.57 -24.69
N GLN A 767 -20.68 39.31 -25.47
CA GLN A 767 -20.31 39.82 -26.81
C GLN A 767 -20.12 38.79 -27.94
N LEU A 768 -20.91 37.71 -27.97
CA LEU A 768 -21.15 36.91 -29.19
C LEU A 768 -22.46 37.33 -29.87
N LYS A 769 -22.42 37.59 -31.18
CA LYS A 769 -23.58 37.94 -32.02
C LYS A 769 -23.66 37.01 -33.23
N VAL A 770 -24.83 36.43 -33.47
CA VAL A 770 -25.11 35.60 -34.64
C VAL A 770 -26.16 36.29 -35.50
N GLN A 771 -25.91 36.40 -36.81
CA GLN A 771 -26.85 36.96 -37.78
C GLN A 771 -26.88 36.11 -39.05
N VAL A 772 -28.06 35.96 -39.65
CA VAL A 772 -28.24 35.35 -40.97
C VAL A 772 -28.56 36.46 -41.98
N THR A 773 -27.78 36.55 -43.05
CA THR A 773 -27.99 37.55 -44.11
C THR A 773 -29.07 37.10 -45.09
N SER A 774 -29.63 38.08 -45.83
CA SER A 774 -30.47 37.83 -47.01
C SER A 774 -29.74 37.06 -48.11
N THR A 775 -28.41 37.17 -48.19
CA THR A 775 -27.54 36.45 -49.14
C THR A 775 -27.21 35.01 -48.74
N ARG A 776 -27.91 34.44 -47.75
CA ARG A 776 -27.69 33.08 -47.20
C ARG A 776 -26.29 32.86 -46.62
N ILE A 777 -25.77 33.86 -45.92
CA ILE A 777 -24.54 33.75 -45.12
C ILE A 777 -24.91 33.79 -43.64
N LEU A 778 -24.39 32.81 -42.88
CA LEU A 778 -24.39 32.81 -41.43
C LEU A 778 -23.13 33.54 -40.95
N ARG A 779 -23.32 34.70 -40.33
CA ARG A 779 -22.25 35.52 -39.75
C ARG A 779 -22.24 35.34 -38.24
N VAL A 780 -21.09 34.91 -37.70
CA VAL A 780 -20.80 34.90 -36.27
C VAL A 780 -19.73 35.96 -36.03
N SER A 781 -20.04 36.98 -35.23
CA SER A 781 -19.10 38.03 -34.85
C SER A 781 -19.08 38.25 -33.35
N GLY A 782 -17.98 38.79 -32.84
CA GLY A 782 -17.82 39.07 -31.43
C GLY A 782 -16.50 39.77 -31.09
N GLU A 783 -16.36 40.11 -29.82
CA GLU A 783 -15.16 40.74 -29.28
C GLU A 783 -14.61 39.87 -28.14
N CYS A 784 -13.29 39.65 -28.12
CA CYS A 784 -12.62 38.96 -27.01
C CYS A 784 -11.55 39.87 -26.40
N CYS A 785 -11.45 39.88 -25.06
CA CYS A 785 -10.36 40.56 -24.38
C CYS A 785 -9.07 39.73 -24.55
N VAL A 786 -7.99 40.36 -24.99
CA VAL A 786 -6.69 39.71 -25.28
C VAL A 786 -5.60 40.15 -24.31
N ASP A 787 -5.75 41.34 -23.73
CA ASP A 787 -4.88 41.92 -22.69
C ASP A 787 -5.66 43.04 -21.99
N ASN A 788 -5.18 43.57 -20.86
CA ASN A 788 -5.88 44.64 -20.12
C ASN A 788 -6.23 45.82 -21.03
N ASN A 789 -7.54 46.11 -21.17
CA ASN A 789 -8.13 47.09 -22.08
C ASN A 789 -7.88 46.91 -23.60
N LYS A 790 -7.38 45.75 -24.06
CA LYS A 790 -7.30 45.40 -25.49
C LYS A 790 -8.34 44.36 -25.88
N TRP A 791 -9.23 44.76 -26.78
CA TRP A 791 -10.24 43.88 -27.40
C TRP A 791 -9.83 43.52 -28.83
N ARG A 792 -9.96 42.24 -29.18
CA ARG A 792 -9.82 41.74 -30.55
C ARG A 792 -11.20 41.33 -31.06
N ARG A 793 -11.66 42.03 -32.09
CA ARG A 793 -12.85 41.66 -32.86
C ARG A 793 -12.56 40.47 -33.76
N PHE A 794 -13.53 39.58 -33.89
CA PHE A 794 -13.56 38.55 -34.93
C PHE A 794 -14.91 38.55 -35.63
N GLU A 795 -14.88 38.22 -36.91
CA GLU A 795 -16.05 37.95 -37.72
C GLU A 795 -15.75 36.71 -38.56
N LYS A 796 -16.69 35.77 -38.63
CA LYS A 796 -16.54 34.52 -39.35
C LYS A 796 -17.84 34.19 -40.06
N GLU A 797 -17.75 34.00 -41.36
CA GLU A 797 -18.89 33.78 -42.25
C GLU A 797 -18.92 32.34 -42.77
N PHE A 798 -20.11 31.77 -42.83
CA PHE A 798 -20.35 30.40 -43.31
C PHE A 798 -21.50 30.44 -44.33
N PRO A 799 -21.33 29.90 -45.56
CA PRO A 799 -22.41 29.84 -46.53
C PRO A 799 -23.46 28.80 -46.10
N ILE A 800 -24.74 29.20 -46.12
CA ILE A 800 -25.87 28.34 -45.80
C ILE A 800 -26.30 27.62 -47.09
N ALA A 801 -26.32 26.29 -47.05
CA ALA A 801 -26.73 25.47 -48.19
C ALA A 801 -28.16 25.78 -48.67
N SER A 802 -28.40 25.68 -49.97
CA SER A 802 -29.63 26.18 -50.63
C SER A 802 -30.91 25.48 -50.20
N ASN A 803 -30.80 24.30 -49.58
CA ASN A 803 -31.87 23.44 -49.05
C ASN A 803 -32.17 23.64 -47.55
N ILE A 804 -31.64 24.70 -46.93
CA ILE A 804 -31.94 25.09 -45.54
C ILE A 804 -32.93 26.27 -45.56
N ASP A 805 -33.91 26.27 -44.66
CA ASP A 805 -34.74 27.46 -44.43
C ASP A 805 -34.00 28.46 -43.54
N ASN A 806 -33.59 29.58 -44.14
CA ASN A 806 -32.94 30.69 -43.45
C ASN A 806 -33.80 31.30 -42.32
N LYS A 807 -35.13 31.23 -42.39
CA LYS A 807 -36.04 31.88 -41.43
C LYS A 807 -36.19 31.11 -40.11
N SER A 808 -35.83 29.83 -40.08
CA SER A 808 -35.93 28.96 -38.89
C SER A 808 -34.57 28.48 -38.36
N ILE A 809 -33.46 29.02 -38.86
CA ILE A 809 -32.14 28.86 -38.24
C ILE A 809 -32.18 29.49 -36.84
N THR A 810 -31.79 28.71 -35.85
CA THR A 810 -31.69 29.14 -34.44
C THR A 810 -30.28 28.90 -33.93
N ALA A 811 -29.78 29.81 -33.08
CA ALA A 811 -28.48 29.72 -32.45
C ALA A 811 -28.64 29.86 -30.93
N ASN A 812 -28.00 28.97 -30.16
CA ASN A 812 -27.94 29.02 -28.70
C ASN A 812 -26.47 28.92 -28.25
N TYR A 813 -26.10 29.65 -27.20
CA TYR A 813 -24.76 29.62 -26.64
C TYR A 813 -24.79 29.03 -25.23
N GLU A 814 -24.22 27.84 -25.07
CA GLU A 814 -24.38 27.02 -23.86
C GLU A 814 -23.12 26.18 -23.62
N GLY A 815 -22.69 26.05 -22.36
CA GLY A 815 -21.52 25.25 -22.01
C GLY A 815 -20.20 25.68 -22.66
N GLY A 816 -20.09 26.93 -23.13
CA GLY A 816 -18.94 27.44 -23.88
C GLY A 816 -19.02 27.22 -25.40
N MET A 817 -20.03 26.50 -25.90
CA MET A 817 -20.22 26.14 -27.30
C MET A 817 -21.38 26.89 -27.95
N LEU A 818 -21.21 27.27 -29.22
CA LEU A 818 -22.26 27.88 -30.03
C LEU A 818 -22.96 26.81 -30.88
N TYR A 819 -24.15 26.42 -30.44
CA TYR A 819 -25.00 25.45 -31.15
C TYR A 819 -25.85 26.18 -32.20
N ILE A 820 -25.75 25.78 -33.46
CA ILE A 820 -26.50 26.39 -34.57
C ILE A 820 -27.30 25.31 -35.29
N LYS A 821 -28.62 25.46 -35.31
CA LYS A 821 -29.57 24.48 -35.82
C LYS A 821 -30.03 24.87 -37.23
N HIS A 822 -29.75 24.01 -38.19
CA HIS A 822 -30.12 24.19 -39.60
C HIS A 822 -31.29 23.27 -40.00
N PRO A 823 -32.55 23.75 -39.99
CA PRO A 823 -33.69 22.98 -40.50
C PRO A 823 -33.64 22.87 -42.03
N LYS A 824 -33.71 21.64 -42.54
CA LYS A 824 -33.77 21.37 -43.99
C LYS A 824 -35.18 21.59 -44.50
N ALA A 825 -35.31 22.32 -45.60
CA ALA A 825 -36.56 22.45 -46.35
C ALA A 825 -36.78 21.19 -47.20
N ILE A 826 -37.93 20.54 -47.06
CA ILE A 826 -38.34 19.41 -47.90
C ILE A 826 -39.15 19.94 -49.08
N ALA A 827 -38.68 19.70 -50.30
CA ALA A 827 -39.40 20.00 -51.53
C ALA A 827 -39.79 18.68 -52.23
N MET A 828 -41.05 18.59 -52.66
CA MET A 828 -41.52 17.47 -53.49
C MET A 828 -41.02 17.62 -54.92
N THR A 829 -40.66 16.51 -55.55
CA THR A 829 -40.33 16.44 -56.98
C THR A 829 -41.27 15.47 -57.71
N LEU A 830 -41.79 15.89 -58.86
CA LEU A 830 -42.51 15.06 -59.82
C LEU A 830 -41.63 14.79 -61.04
N ASN A 831 -41.81 13.60 -61.60
CA ASN A 831 -41.22 12.98 -62.80
C ASN A 831 -40.45 13.86 -63.81
N GLY A 832 -39.28 13.38 -64.23
CA GLY A 832 -38.57 13.84 -65.43
C GLY A 832 -37.40 12.93 -65.79
N SER A 833 -37.51 12.16 -66.88
CA SER A 833 -36.52 11.17 -67.33
C SER A 833 -35.53 11.71 -68.36
N ARG A 834 -34.32 11.13 -68.44
CA ARG A 834 -33.61 10.89 -69.71
C ARG A 834 -32.36 9.99 -69.59
N ASP A 835 -32.09 9.27 -70.66
CA ASP A 835 -30.93 8.41 -70.90
C ASP A 835 -29.64 9.19 -71.22
N GLN A 836 -28.48 8.51 -71.18
CA GLN A 836 -27.25 8.96 -71.84
C GLN A 836 -26.41 7.78 -72.37
N ALA A 837 -25.76 7.96 -73.53
CA ALA A 837 -24.79 7.00 -74.06
C ALA A 837 -23.70 7.63 -74.97
N LYS A 838 -22.54 8.00 -74.37
CA LYS A 838 -21.18 8.06 -75.00
C LYS A 838 -20.99 9.12 -76.14
N PRO A 839 -19.79 9.33 -76.75
CA PRO A 839 -18.47 8.64 -76.61
C PRO A 839 -17.16 9.50 -76.49
N THR A 840 -16.02 8.80 -76.25
CA THR A 840 -14.60 9.13 -76.65
C THR A 840 -13.88 10.39 -76.05
N VAL A 841 -12.54 10.51 -75.95
CA VAL A 841 -11.37 9.69 -76.41
C VAL A 841 -10.13 9.79 -75.46
N GLU A 842 -9.23 8.78 -75.50
CA GLU A 842 -7.76 8.62 -75.15
C GLU A 842 -6.91 9.65 -74.32
N ALA A 843 -5.68 9.39 -73.81
CA ALA A 843 -4.82 8.24 -73.38
C ALA A 843 -3.41 8.82 -72.94
N PRO A 844 -2.36 8.07 -72.45
CA PRO A 844 -2.19 6.63 -72.16
C PRO A 844 -1.68 6.32 -70.70
N ARG A 845 -1.06 5.14 -70.47
CA ARG A 845 -0.68 4.55 -69.15
C ARG A 845 0.83 4.22 -69.02
N PRO A 846 1.33 3.73 -67.85
CA PRO A 846 1.49 2.26 -67.65
C PRO A 846 0.74 1.62 -66.44
N GLN A 847 0.96 0.30 -66.23
CA GLN A 847 0.44 -0.60 -65.16
C GLN A 847 1.61 -1.50 -64.65
N PRO A 848 1.49 -2.42 -63.65
CA PRO A 848 0.36 -2.85 -62.77
C PRO A 848 0.73 -2.71 -61.25
N ARG A 849 0.08 -3.25 -60.19
CA ARG A 849 -1.31 -3.64 -59.77
C ARG A 849 -1.30 -3.78 -58.22
N ARG A 850 -2.46 -3.70 -57.53
CA ARG A 850 -2.68 -4.13 -56.12
C ARG A 850 -4.18 -4.46 -55.88
N PRO A 851 -4.61 -5.02 -54.71
CA PRO A 851 -5.96 -5.57 -54.50
C PRO A 851 -7.04 -4.55 -54.05
N THR A 852 -8.29 -5.01 -53.95
CA THR A 852 -9.52 -4.25 -53.64
C THR A 852 -9.95 -4.29 -52.16
N GLN A 853 -10.94 -3.45 -51.79
CA GLN A 853 -11.36 -3.15 -50.41
C GLN A 853 -12.77 -3.68 -50.03
N LYS A 854 -13.15 -3.43 -48.77
CA LYS A 854 -14.49 -3.64 -48.16
C LYS A 854 -15.53 -2.59 -48.61
N SER A 855 -16.78 -2.78 -48.18
CA SER A 855 -17.91 -1.84 -48.31
C SER A 855 -18.36 -1.24 -46.98
N ASP A 856 -19.12 -0.14 -47.03
CA ASP A 856 -19.63 0.65 -45.89
C ASP A 856 -20.95 0.15 -45.25
N GLN A 857 -21.39 0.83 -44.18
CA GLN A 857 -22.62 0.61 -43.40
C GLN A 857 -23.61 1.78 -43.53
N GLN A 858 -24.92 1.54 -43.31
CA GLN A 858 -25.86 2.53 -42.73
C GLN A 858 -27.02 1.84 -41.96
N PRO A 859 -27.78 2.57 -41.09
CA PRO A 859 -28.63 2.00 -40.02
C PRO A 859 -30.16 2.10 -40.29
N PRO A 860 -31.07 1.81 -39.32
CA PRO A 860 -31.51 2.82 -38.32
C PRO A 860 -31.69 2.23 -36.88
N ALA A 861 -32.65 2.73 -36.07
CA ALA A 861 -32.60 2.71 -34.59
C ALA A 861 -33.93 2.39 -33.84
N GLU A 862 -33.85 2.47 -32.49
CA GLU A 862 -34.90 2.52 -31.45
C GLU A 862 -35.35 1.22 -30.72
N SER A 863 -36.07 1.44 -29.59
CA SER A 863 -36.26 0.59 -28.39
C SER A 863 -37.65 -0.12 -28.37
N PRO A 864 -38.15 -0.85 -27.32
CA PRO A 864 -37.61 -1.11 -25.96
C PRO A 864 -37.83 -2.54 -25.36
N ARG A 865 -37.41 -2.72 -24.08
CA ARG A 865 -37.92 -3.62 -22.99
C ARG A 865 -38.52 -5.01 -23.30
N PHE A 866 -38.18 -6.03 -22.49
CA PHE A 866 -39.14 -6.68 -21.55
C PHE A 866 -38.44 -7.56 -20.47
N GLN A 867 -39.24 -8.10 -19.53
CA GLN A 867 -38.83 -8.95 -18.38
C GLN A 867 -39.38 -10.39 -18.49
N GLN A 868 -38.73 -11.33 -17.79
CA GLN A 868 -39.25 -12.60 -17.22
C GLN A 868 -39.84 -13.71 -18.15
N MET A 869 -39.18 -14.89 -18.09
CA MET A 869 -39.67 -16.26 -17.70
C MET A 869 -41.14 -16.70 -17.99
N PRO A 870 -41.46 -18.03 -18.14
CA PRO A 870 -40.71 -19.21 -17.68
C PRO A 870 -40.62 -20.42 -18.67
N LYS A 871 -40.24 -21.58 -18.12
CA LYS A 871 -39.98 -22.91 -18.71
C LYS A 871 -41.22 -23.62 -19.31
N SER A 872 -41.00 -24.56 -20.24
CA SER A 872 -41.61 -25.92 -20.21
C SER A 872 -40.97 -26.93 -21.19
N ASP A 873 -40.49 -28.05 -20.65
CA ASP A 873 -40.53 -29.46 -21.10
C ASP A 873 -40.17 -29.97 -22.54
N GLN A 874 -40.02 -31.30 -22.62
CA GLN A 874 -39.59 -32.18 -23.74
C GLN A 874 -40.82 -32.77 -24.49
N PRO A 875 -40.76 -33.74 -25.48
CA PRO A 875 -39.61 -34.53 -26.00
C PRO A 875 -39.58 -34.88 -27.52
N ARG A 876 -38.53 -35.65 -27.90
CA ARG A 876 -38.32 -36.72 -28.95
C ARG A 876 -39.46 -37.16 -29.91
N PRO A 877 -39.19 -37.98 -30.98
CA PRO A 877 -37.92 -38.32 -31.71
C PRO A 877 -38.07 -38.41 -33.27
N THR A 878 -37.02 -38.78 -34.04
CA THR A 878 -36.96 -39.96 -34.98
C THR A 878 -35.69 -40.06 -35.87
N GLN A 879 -35.15 -41.29 -35.99
CA GLN A 879 -34.57 -42.04 -37.16
C GLN A 879 -33.65 -41.41 -38.28
N LYS A 880 -33.01 -42.16 -39.21
CA LYS A 880 -32.10 -43.36 -39.19
C LYS A 880 -31.70 -43.82 -40.63
N SER A 881 -30.41 -43.89 -41.02
CA SER A 881 -29.85 -44.66 -42.18
C SER A 881 -28.30 -44.58 -42.18
N ALA A 882 -27.49 -45.66 -42.27
CA ALA A 882 -27.09 -46.50 -43.45
C ALA A 882 -26.14 -45.75 -44.43
N GLN A 883 -25.06 -46.32 -45.03
CA GLN A 883 -24.70 -47.72 -45.38
C GLN A 883 -23.19 -48.08 -45.17
N GLN A 884 -22.73 -49.24 -45.69
CA GLN A 884 -21.41 -49.92 -45.60
C GLN A 884 -21.31 -50.92 -46.80
N PRO A 885 -20.31 -51.82 -46.97
CA PRO A 885 -18.91 -51.94 -46.47
C PRO A 885 -17.95 -51.79 -47.71
N PRO A 886 -16.85 -52.56 -47.96
CA PRO A 886 -15.84 -53.31 -47.16
C PRO A 886 -14.47 -52.56 -47.18
N ALA A 887 -13.25 -53.09 -47.01
CA ALA A 887 -12.61 -54.41 -46.76
C ALA A 887 -11.34 -54.18 -45.88
N ALA A 888 -10.34 -55.06 -45.63
CA ALA A 888 -9.99 -56.44 -46.02
C ALA A 888 -9.15 -57.11 -44.88
N ALA A 889 -8.33 -58.14 -45.16
CA ALA A 889 -7.36 -58.75 -44.21
C ALA A 889 -6.13 -59.35 -44.97
N PRO A 890 -5.02 -59.77 -44.29
CA PRO A 890 -5.00 -61.00 -43.46
C PRO A 890 -4.16 -60.93 -42.15
N ARG A 891 -4.11 -62.05 -41.39
CA ARG A 891 -3.19 -62.34 -40.27
C ARG A 891 -2.24 -63.51 -40.62
N PRO A 892 -1.23 -63.85 -39.78
CA PRO A 892 -1.40 -64.79 -38.66
C PRO A 892 -0.70 -64.28 -37.35
N GLN A 893 -0.44 -64.99 -36.22
CA GLN A 893 -0.70 -66.37 -35.77
C GLN A 893 -0.83 -66.52 -34.21
N GLN A 894 -0.65 -67.76 -33.75
CA GLN A 894 -0.56 -68.46 -32.43
C GLN A 894 0.45 -67.95 -31.38
N GLN A 895 0.50 -68.43 -30.10
CA GLN A 895 -0.05 -69.61 -29.37
C GLN A 895 -0.53 -69.16 -27.93
N VAL A 896 -1.64 -69.61 -27.30
CA VAL A 896 -1.89 -70.85 -26.50
C VAL A 896 -1.07 -70.90 -25.18
N THR A 897 -1.57 -71.16 -23.94
CA THR A 897 -2.90 -71.38 -23.26
C THR A 897 -2.73 -71.04 -21.74
N GLN A 898 -3.63 -71.15 -20.74
CA GLN A 898 -4.78 -72.06 -20.45
C GLN A 898 -5.76 -71.45 -19.39
N LYS A 899 -6.78 -72.20 -18.92
CA LYS A 899 -7.86 -71.76 -17.99
C LYS A 899 -8.04 -72.65 -16.75
N SER A 900 -8.52 -72.08 -15.63
CA SER A 900 -9.51 -72.62 -14.65
C SER A 900 -9.73 -71.55 -13.55
N ALA A 901 -10.88 -71.26 -12.92
CA ALA A 901 -12.26 -71.78 -12.88
C ALA A 901 -12.59 -72.89 -11.83
N GLN A 902 -13.53 -72.55 -10.92
CA GLN A 902 -14.24 -73.41 -9.93
C GLN A 902 -13.35 -74.03 -8.82
N GLU A 903 -13.83 -74.46 -7.64
CA GLU A 903 -15.22 -74.61 -7.15
C GLU A 903 -15.40 -74.28 -5.63
N GLN A 904 -16.48 -74.79 -5.01
CA GLN A 904 -17.09 -74.37 -3.73
C GLN A 904 -16.83 -75.32 -2.53
N ALA A 905 -17.35 -74.91 -1.36
CA ALA A 905 -18.03 -75.75 -0.35
C ALA A 905 -17.28 -76.36 0.89
N ALA A 906 -17.57 -75.75 2.05
CA ALA A 906 -18.30 -76.34 3.21
C ALA A 906 -17.58 -76.97 4.45
N GLN A 907 -18.32 -76.89 5.59
CA GLN A 907 -18.23 -77.61 6.89
C GLN A 907 -17.07 -77.23 7.86
N GLN A 908 -17.32 -76.72 9.08
CA GLN A 908 -17.82 -77.34 10.35
C GLN A 908 -16.69 -78.12 11.10
N VAL A 909 -16.57 -78.18 12.45
CA VAL A 909 -17.56 -78.19 13.57
C VAL A 909 -17.09 -77.36 14.81
N SER A 910 -18.04 -77.05 15.71
CA SER A 910 -18.04 -76.24 16.94
C SER A 910 -17.06 -76.56 18.10
N SER A 911 -16.83 -75.53 18.93
CA SER A 911 -17.17 -75.52 20.39
C SER A 911 -17.20 -74.08 20.93
N LYS A 912 -17.87 -73.69 22.04
CA LYS A 912 -19.04 -74.19 22.81
C LYS A 912 -19.61 -73.02 23.67
N SER A 913 -20.88 -73.12 24.12
CA SER A 913 -21.52 -72.30 25.18
C SER A 913 -22.04 -73.25 26.32
N PRO A 914 -22.78 -72.87 27.41
CA PRO A 914 -24.03 -72.04 27.40
C PRO A 914 -24.44 -71.28 28.71
N ASN A 915 -25.69 -70.75 28.71
CA ASN A 915 -26.60 -70.46 29.86
C ASN A 915 -26.34 -69.24 30.79
N ALA A 916 -27.34 -68.57 31.41
CA ALA A 916 -28.83 -68.64 31.40
C ALA A 916 -29.42 -67.41 32.19
N ASP A 917 -30.69 -66.97 32.15
CA ASP A 917 -31.86 -67.21 31.25
C ASP A 917 -32.77 -65.95 31.13
N LYS A 918 -33.69 -65.67 32.09
CA LYS A 918 -34.76 -64.63 31.97
C LYS A 918 -35.23 -64.08 33.35
N GLN A 919 -35.78 -62.84 33.42
CA GLN A 919 -37.20 -62.57 33.73
C GLN A 919 -37.61 -61.08 33.85
N THR A 920 -38.91 -60.89 33.66
CA THR A 920 -39.88 -59.78 33.89
C THR A 920 -39.72 -58.94 35.19
N GLU A 921 -40.37 -57.78 35.42
CA GLU A 921 -41.56 -57.14 34.79
C GLU A 921 -41.59 -55.60 35.01
N GLY A 922 -42.38 -54.82 34.24
CA GLY A 922 -42.61 -53.39 34.51
C GLY A 922 -43.44 -52.64 33.43
N LYS A 923 -44.55 -51.99 33.83
CA LYS A 923 -45.51 -51.24 32.96
C LYS A 923 -45.13 -49.73 32.91
N THR A 924 -45.59 -48.85 32.01
CA THR A 924 -46.86 -48.79 31.22
C THR A 924 -46.72 -47.80 30.02
N THR A 925 -47.45 -48.01 28.91
CA THR A 925 -47.92 -47.05 27.84
C THR A 925 -47.00 -45.90 27.33
N ALA A 926 -46.71 -45.70 26.02
CA ALA A 926 -47.58 -45.48 24.84
C ALA A 926 -48.34 -44.11 24.86
N GLN A 927 -48.55 -43.35 23.76
CA GLN A 927 -48.33 -43.60 22.32
C GLN A 927 -48.31 -42.30 21.44
N ALA A 928 -47.55 -42.34 20.32
CA ALA A 928 -47.77 -41.78 18.96
C ALA A 928 -48.38 -40.37 18.63
N GLN A 929 -47.68 -39.67 17.70
CA GLN A 929 -48.14 -38.97 16.47
C GLN A 929 -49.26 -37.87 16.51
N ALA A 930 -48.99 -36.70 15.87
CA ALA A 930 -49.72 -36.17 14.69
C ALA A 930 -49.28 -34.75 14.25
N ASN A 931 -49.62 -34.34 13.02
CA ASN A 931 -49.49 -32.98 12.47
C ASN A 931 -50.70 -32.08 12.83
N ALA A 932 -50.51 -30.76 12.90
CA ALA A 932 -51.38 -29.75 12.24
C ALA A 932 -50.86 -28.31 12.40
N GLN A 933 -51.38 -27.38 11.58
CA GLN A 933 -51.18 -25.93 11.69
C GLN A 933 -52.41 -25.22 12.30
N LYS A 934 -52.19 -23.94 12.66
CA LYS A 934 -53.03 -22.74 12.37
C LYS A 934 -53.90 -22.08 13.47
N THR A 935 -53.97 -20.77 13.26
CA THR A 935 -55.02 -19.77 13.59
C THR A 935 -55.10 -19.13 14.97
N SER A 936 -55.45 -17.84 14.93
CA SER A 936 -55.57 -16.87 16.03
C SER A 936 -57.01 -16.76 16.55
N PRO A 937 -57.30 -15.80 17.46
CA PRO A 937 -58.04 -14.62 17.00
C PRO A 937 -57.49 -13.27 17.51
N LYS A 938 -58.26 -12.19 17.34
CA LYS A 938 -57.87 -10.76 17.45
C LYS A 938 -59.03 -9.93 18.04
N LYS A 939 -58.77 -8.65 18.36
CA LYS A 939 -59.68 -7.59 18.87
C LYS A 939 -59.95 -7.66 20.39
N GLU A 940 -60.37 -6.61 21.11
CA GLU A 940 -60.80 -5.21 20.77
C GLU A 940 -59.87 -4.18 21.47
N LYS A 941 -59.70 -2.88 21.15
CA LYS A 941 -60.40 -1.79 20.40
C LYS A 941 -61.16 -0.80 21.32
N GLU A 942 -60.90 0.51 21.12
CA GLU A 942 -61.42 1.69 21.86
C GLU A 942 -61.05 1.78 23.36
N GLY A 943 -60.87 2.97 23.98
CA GLY A 943 -60.75 4.33 23.42
C GLY A 943 -61.50 5.38 24.24
N ASN A 944 -60.80 6.35 24.86
CA ASN A 944 -61.43 7.58 25.36
C ASN A 944 -60.41 8.73 25.55
N GLU A 945 -60.92 9.96 25.72
CA GLU A 945 -60.19 11.22 25.52
C GLU A 945 -60.31 12.23 26.69
N ILE A 946 -59.39 13.20 26.72
CA ILE A 946 -59.53 14.58 27.25
C ILE A 946 -59.93 14.80 28.74
N SER A 947 -59.04 15.48 29.47
CA SER A 947 -59.44 16.61 30.35
C SER A 947 -58.28 17.60 30.56
N GLU A 948 -58.50 18.90 30.35
CA GLU A 948 -57.49 19.96 30.53
C GLU A 948 -57.33 20.41 32.01
N ALA A 949 -56.16 20.98 32.35
CA ALA A 949 -56.09 22.19 33.19
C ALA A 949 -54.74 22.91 33.02
N LYS A 950 -54.76 24.25 32.96
CA LYS A 950 -53.58 25.12 32.80
C LYS A 950 -53.16 25.74 34.14
N LYS A 951 -51.86 26.01 34.31
CA LYS A 951 -51.38 27.33 34.73
C LYS A 951 -49.89 27.56 34.39
N ASP A 952 -49.55 28.82 34.13
CA ASP A 952 -48.25 29.32 33.68
C ASP A 952 -47.87 30.54 34.52
N SER A 953 -46.61 30.64 34.97
CA SER A 953 -45.98 31.93 35.30
C SER A 953 -44.44 31.88 35.43
N ARG A 954 -43.75 32.28 34.35
CA ARG A 954 -42.65 33.29 34.31
C ARG A 954 -41.41 33.21 35.25
N LYS A 955 -40.24 33.07 34.61
CA LYS A 955 -39.01 33.92 34.66
C LYS A 955 -38.31 34.29 36.01
N THR A 956 -37.02 33.89 36.10
CA THR A 956 -35.79 34.66 36.47
C THR A 956 -35.88 36.00 37.23
N PRO A 957 -34.95 36.29 38.19
CA PRO A 957 -33.55 36.62 37.84
C PRO A 957 -32.44 36.28 38.89
N VAL A 958 -31.21 36.74 38.61
CA VAL A 958 -30.04 36.84 39.51
C VAL A 958 -29.70 38.33 39.72
N PRO A 959 -29.22 38.76 40.90
CA PRO A 959 -28.13 39.74 40.96
C PRO A 959 -27.11 39.50 42.11
N GLU A 960 -26.13 40.40 42.25
CA GLU A 960 -24.94 40.34 43.15
C GLU A 960 -25.14 41.26 44.40
N MET A 961 -24.17 41.75 45.21
CA MET A 961 -22.70 41.88 45.16
C MET A 961 -22.11 42.28 46.56
N GLU A 962 -20.77 42.34 46.70
CA GLU A 962 -19.98 43.05 47.77
C GLU A 962 -19.93 42.43 49.21
N LYS A 963 -18.89 42.58 50.07
CA LYS A 963 -17.52 43.18 49.98
C LYS A 963 -16.58 42.78 51.16
N GLU A 964 -15.34 43.32 51.12
CA GLU A 964 -14.37 43.62 52.21
C GLU A 964 -13.12 42.72 52.44
N LEU A 965 -12.11 43.34 53.07
CA LEU A 965 -10.65 43.05 53.08
C LEU A 965 -10.04 43.74 54.33
N PRO A 966 -8.82 43.40 54.84
CA PRO A 966 -7.66 44.24 54.47
C PRO A 966 -6.22 43.64 54.61
N SER A 967 -5.27 44.21 53.84
CA SER A 967 -3.86 44.56 54.17
C SER A 967 -2.82 43.56 54.75
N GLU A 968 -1.50 43.70 54.52
CA GLU A 968 -0.71 44.15 53.36
C GLU A 968 0.82 43.88 53.59
N HIS A 969 1.68 44.35 52.67
CA HIS A 969 3.16 44.47 52.73
C HIS A 969 4.02 43.18 52.60
N ALA A 970 5.30 43.27 52.21
CA ALA A 970 5.82 43.54 50.85
C ALA A 970 7.37 43.55 50.81
N ASN A 971 8.01 42.91 49.80
CA ASN A 971 9.18 43.48 49.13
C ASN A 971 9.55 42.82 47.78
N LYS A 972 10.51 43.42 47.05
CA LYS A 972 10.93 43.06 45.66
C LYS A 972 12.37 42.51 45.60
N LYS A 973 12.74 42.05 44.38
CA LYS A 973 14.09 41.96 43.76
C LYS A 973 14.87 40.63 43.88
N GLN A 974 15.84 40.28 43.00
CA GLN A 974 16.07 40.60 41.57
C GLN A 974 17.31 39.82 41.01
N SER A 975 17.14 39.06 39.91
CA SER A 975 18.18 38.68 38.89
C SER A 975 19.43 37.84 39.25
N THR A 976 20.21 37.54 38.19
CA THR A 976 21.65 37.14 38.10
C THR A 976 22.12 35.73 38.54
N SER A 977 22.31 34.88 37.52
CA SER A 977 23.53 34.12 37.15
C SER A 977 24.42 33.36 38.17
N SER A 978 24.82 32.16 37.75
CA SER A 978 25.99 31.32 38.12
C SER A 978 27.35 32.07 38.10
N PRO A 979 28.52 31.47 38.52
CA PRO A 979 28.80 30.04 38.74
C PRO A 979 29.77 29.66 39.91
N ASP A 980 30.22 28.39 39.89
CA ASP A 980 31.52 27.84 40.35
C ASP A 980 31.84 27.51 41.84
N SER A 981 32.75 26.53 41.94
CA SER A 981 33.50 25.86 43.03
C SER A 981 33.79 26.65 44.34
N ASP A 982 34.07 26.04 45.50
CA ASP A 982 35.12 25.00 45.70
C ASP A 982 35.18 24.32 47.11
N ASN A 983 36.04 23.29 47.24
CA ASN A 983 36.84 22.87 48.43
C ASN A 983 36.29 22.21 49.76
N VAL A 984 36.59 20.90 49.91
CA VAL A 984 37.53 20.28 50.93
C VAL A 984 37.13 19.90 52.38
N SER A 985 37.75 18.77 52.84
CA SER A 985 38.01 18.26 54.23
C SER A 985 36.97 17.31 54.88
N GLN A 986 37.30 16.32 55.75
CA GLN A 986 38.58 15.64 56.15
C GLN A 986 38.34 14.29 56.91
N LYS A 987 39.31 13.34 56.88
CA LYS A 987 39.57 12.19 57.83
C LYS A 987 38.48 11.07 57.90
N THR A 988 38.69 9.79 58.25
CA THR A 988 39.81 8.88 58.71
C THR A 988 39.38 7.40 58.45
N GLY A 989 40.15 6.30 58.62
CA GLY A 989 41.56 6.04 59.00
C GLY A 989 41.75 4.70 59.78
N ALA A 990 42.89 3.98 59.59
CA ALA A 990 43.37 2.77 60.33
C ALA A 990 42.67 1.39 60.03
N LYS A 991 43.30 0.19 60.15
CA LYS A 991 44.65 -0.24 60.59
C LYS A 991 45.05 -1.68 60.12
N GLU A 992 46.33 -1.91 59.70
CA GLU A 992 47.17 -3.17 59.81
C GLU A 992 46.64 -4.51 59.16
N THR A 993 47.29 -5.70 59.03
CA THR A 993 48.68 -6.31 58.94
C THR A 993 48.54 -7.83 58.56
N ALA A 994 49.54 -8.67 58.16
CA ALA A 994 50.83 -8.60 57.43
C ALA A 994 51.47 -10.03 57.29
N GLY A 995 52.44 -10.26 56.38
CA GLY A 995 53.25 -11.50 56.20
C GLY A 995 53.06 -12.20 54.83
N SER A 996 54.05 -12.43 53.94
CA SER A 996 55.32 -13.24 53.97
C SER A 996 55.10 -14.75 53.76
N SER A 997 55.80 -15.51 52.89
CA SER A 997 56.87 -15.29 51.85
C SER A 997 57.11 -16.64 51.10
N GLU A 998 58.02 -16.91 50.13
CA GLU A 998 59.16 -16.26 49.45
C GLU A 998 59.55 -17.01 48.12
N LYS A 999 60.72 -16.70 47.50
CA LYS A 999 61.68 -17.48 46.61
C LYS A 999 61.27 -18.74 45.79
N ALA A 1000 61.92 -19.13 44.68
CA ALA A 1000 62.84 -18.50 43.69
C ALA A 1000 63.22 -19.52 42.57
N GLY A 1001 63.80 -19.04 41.44
CA GLY A 1001 64.49 -19.87 40.42
C GLY A 1001 63.82 -19.96 39.02
N LYS A 1002 64.50 -20.06 37.87
CA LYS A 1002 65.61 -19.30 37.20
C LYS A 1002 66.26 -20.21 36.11
N VAL A 1003 66.69 -19.63 34.97
CA VAL A 1003 67.64 -20.17 33.93
C VAL A 1003 67.06 -20.72 32.58
N ALA A 1004 67.69 -20.27 31.48
CA ALA A 1004 67.77 -20.78 30.09
C ALA A 1004 66.60 -20.65 29.08
N GLY A 1005 67.00 -20.42 27.83
CA GLY A 1005 66.28 -20.64 26.56
C GLY A 1005 67.24 -21.36 25.58
N PRO A 1006 67.23 -21.16 24.23
CA PRO A 1006 66.38 -20.27 23.41
C PRO A 1006 65.84 -20.98 22.12
N SER A 1007 65.50 -20.18 21.09
CA SER A 1007 65.46 -20.48 19.63
C SER A 1007 64.12 -20.75 18.90
N GLU A 1008 63.89 -19.88 17.90
CA GLU A 1008 63.36 -20.06 16.52
C GLU A 1008 62.19 -21.01 16.10
N LYS A 1009 61.38 -20.41 15.20
CA LYS A 1009 60.78 -20.95 13.93
C LYS A 1009 59.45 -21.73 13.92
N GLN A 1010 58.45 -21.01 13.40
CA GLN A 1010 57.53 -21.37 12.29
C GLN A 1010 56.45 -22.48 12.45
N LYS A 1011 55.21 -21.96 12.43
CA LYS A 1011 54.06 -22.34 11.56
C LYS A 1011 53.13 -23.51 11.91
N THR A 1012 51.89 -23.27 11.43
CA THR A 1012 50.79 -24.19 11.07
C THR A 1012 49.89 -24.78 12.17
N HIS A 1013 48.60 -24.84 11.82
CA HIS A 1013 47.44 -25.15 12.64
C HIS A 1013 47.46 -26.53 13.32
N GLY A 1014 46.79 -26.64 14.46
CA GLY A 1014 46.40 -27.90 15.07
C GLY A 1014 45.64 -27.73 16.37
N ASP A 1015 44.36 -28.12 16.35
CA ASP A 1015 43.51 -28.54 17.47
C ASP A 1015 43.09 -27.57 18.59
N ALA A 1016 41.83 -27.74 19.00
CA ALA A 1016 41.24 -27.16 20.19
C ALA A 1016 40.22 -28.13 20.77
N GLU A 1017 40.28 -28.40 22.09
CA GLU A 1017 39.08 -28.35 22.92
C GLU A 1017 39.37 -28.24 24.42
N LYS A 1018 38.42 -27.59 25.11
CA LYS A 1018 38.05 -27.75 26.52
C LYS A 1018 39.13 -27.59 27.61
N LYS A 1019 39.05 -26.45 28.31
CA LYS A 1019 38.63 -26.48 29.72
C LYS A 1019 37.91 -25.19 30.17
N ASP A 1020 37.30 -25.29 31.34
CA ASP A 1020 36.20 -24.49 31.89
C ASP A 1020 36.33 -22.96 31.84
N LYS A 1021 35.17 -22.29 31.64
CA LYS A 1021 34.99 -20.86 31.94
C LYS A 1021 33.98 -20.69 33.07
N ARG A 1022 34.34 -19.93 34.11
CA ARG A 1022 33.35 -19.22 34.96
C ARG A 1022 32.78 -18.01 34.19
N PRO A 1023 31.56 -17.56 34.50
CA PRO A 1023 31.06 -16.29 33.98
C PRO A 1023 31.87 -15.12 34.57
N MET A 1024 32.10 -14.09 33.76
CA MET A 1024 32.58 -12.77 34.19
C MET A 1024 31.47 -11.98 34.91
N THR A 1025 31.85 -10.93 35.62
CA THR A 1025 30.95 -10.00 36.32
C THR A 1025 31.06 -8.58 35.76
N GLU A 1026 30.04 -7.73 35.96
CA GLU A 1026 30.00 -6.37 35.40
C GLU A 1026 31.17 -5.46 35.87
N ASN A 1027 31.86 -5.80 36.97
CA ASN A 1027 33.04 -5.08 37.42
C ASN A 1027 34.26 -5.32 36.51
N ASP A 1028 34.39 -6.53 35.95
CA ASP A 1028 35.54 -6.93 35.13
C ASP A 1028 35.63 -6.12 33.83
N GLU A 1029 34.47 -5.74 33.26
CA GLU A 1029 34.41 -4.89 32.05
C GLU A 1029 34.73 -3.41 32.35
N GLN A 1030 34.42 -2.91 33.55
CA GLN A 1030 34.65 -1.51 33.91
C GLN A 1030 36.12 -1.17 34.18
N GLU A 1031 36.92 -2.11 34.71
CA GLU A 1031 38.36 -1.90 34.88
C GLU A 1031 39.10 -1.91 33.53
N GLY A 1032 38.78 -2.87 32.64
CA GLY A 1032 39.37 -2.93 31.29
C GLY A 1032 39.12 -1.66 30.46
N TYR A 1033 37.94 -1.06 30.59
CA TYR A 1033 37.63 0.22 29.91
C TYR A 1033 38.44 1.40 30.48
N ARG A 1034 38.74 1.39 31.78
CA ARG A 1034 39.55 2.43 32.44
C ARG A 1034 41.03 2.37 32.03
N GLU A 1035 41.63 1.18 31.98
CA GLU A 1035 43.02 1.03 31.50
C GLU A 1035 43.18 1.50 30.05
N TRP A 1036 42.22 1.16 29.18
CA TRP A 1036 42.24 1.58 27.78
C TRP A 1036 42.24 3.10 27.61
N VAL A 1037 41.37 3.81 28.36
CA VAL A 1037 41.32 5.28 28.35
C VAL A 1037 42.61 5.91 28.90
N TYR A 1038 43.20 5.35 29.97
CA TYR A 1038 44.47 5.84 30.52
C TYR A 1038 45.65 5.64 29.54
N SER A 1039 45.70 4.49 28.86
CA SER A 1039 46.68 4.21 27.81
C SER A 1039 46.59 5.23 26.66
N LEU A 1040 45.37 5.51 26.19
CA LEU A 1040 45.11 6.49 25.12
C LEU A 1040 45.50 7.93 25.53
N ALA A 1041 45.27 8.30 26.79
CA ALA A 1041 45.68 9.61 27.33
C ALA A 1041 47.22 9.77 27.42
N MET A 1042 47.96 8.69 27.71
CA MET A 1042 49.42 8.68 27.73
C MET A 1042 50.03 8.70 26.32
N GLU A 1043 49.38 8.05 25.35
CA GLU A 1043 49.74 8.11 23.92
C GLU A 1043 49.76 9.54 23.37
N LEU A 1044 48.83 10.40 23.81
CA LEU A 1044 48.68 11.77 23.33
C LEU A 1044 49.70 12.77 23.91
N LYS A 1045 50.36 12.46 25.04
CA LYS A 1045 51.38 13.34 25.65
C LYS A 1045 52.75 13.30 24.95
N LYS A 1046 52.91 12.50 23.88
CA LYS A 1046 54.17 12.36 23.15
C LYS A 1046 54.42 13.61 22.25
N PRO A 1047 55.46 14.43 22.50
CA PRO A 1047 55.56 15.78 21.92
C PRO A 1047 55.62 15.83 20.39
N LYS A 1048 56.15 14.79 19.73
CA LYS A 1048 56.15 14.68 18.26
C LYS A 1048 54.73 14.61 17.65
N LYS A 1049 53.74 14.04 18.35
CA LYS A 1049 52.34 14.01 17.87
C LYS A 1049 51.69 15.40 17.95
N LEU A 1050 51.92 16.12 19.04
CA LEU A 1050 51.39 17.49 19.21
C LEU A 1050 51.96 18.46 18.18
N MET A 1051 53.27 18.37 17.90
CA MET A 1051 53.92 19.23 16.90
C MET A 1051 53.36 19.00 15.48
N ASN A 1052 53.10 17.75 15.09
CA ASN A 1052 52.45 17.44 13.81
C ASN A 1052 51.02 18.01 13.73
N LEU A 1053 50.27 18.01 14.84
CA LEU A 1053 48.92 18.57 14.90
C LEU A 1053 48.93 20.10 14.70
N ILE A 1054 49.92 20.79 15.28
CA ILE A 1054 50.12 22.24 15.11
C ILE A 1054 50.48 22.58 13.65
N VAL A 1055 51.36 21.80 13.01
CA VAL A 1055 51.69 21.97 11.59
C VAL A 1055 50.46 21.76 10.70
N ALA A 1056 49.64 20.74 10.98
CA ALA A 1056 48.39 20.51 10.24
C ALA A 1056 47.41 21.69 10.39
N ALA A 1057 47.25 22.24 11.60
CA ALA A 1057 46.40 23.41 11.84
C ALA A 1057 46.90 24.66 11.09
N LEU A 1058 48.22 24.91 11.08
CA LEU A 1058 48.83 26.00 10.33
C LEU A 1058 48.62 25.86 8.81
N LEU A 1059 48.75 24.66 8.25
CA LEU A 1059 48.48 24.40 6.83
C LEU A 1059 47.01 24.69 6.45
N VAL A 1060 46.05 24.35 7.31
CA VAL A 1060 44.63 24.69 7.10
C VAL A 1060 44.42 26.21 7.12
N VAL A 1061 45.05 26.95 8.04
CA VAL A 1061 44.96 28.42 8.08
C VAL A 1061 45.57 29.05 6.82
N VAL A 1062 46.73 28.58 6.35
CA VAL A 1062 47.35 29.04 5.10
C VAL A 1062 46.45 28.76 3.90
N PHE A 1063 45.83 27.58 3.82
CA PHE A 1063 44.93 27.23 2.73
C PHE A 1063 43.66 28.11 2.70
N VAL A 1064 43.08 28.39 3.88
CA VAL A 1064 41.94 29.32 4.02
C VAL A 1064 42.31 30.75 3.63
N LEU A 1065 43.50 31.22 3.99
CA LEU A 1065 44.00 32.54 3.59
C LEU A 1065 44.25 32.61 2.07
N TYR A 1066 44.82 31.57 1.48
CA TYR A 1066 45.04 31.48 0.03
C TYR A 1066 43.71 31.50 -0.74
N ALA A 1067 42.73 30.67 -0.36
CA ALA A 1067 41.40 30.67 -0.97
C ALA A 1067 40.69 32.03 -0.85
N LYS A 1068 40.83 32.70 0.31
CA LYS A 1068 40.27 34.04 0.56
C LYS A 1068 40.99 35.17 -0.20
N HIS A 1069 42.20 34.93 -0.70
CA HIS A 1069 42.95 35.85 -1.56
C HIS A 1069 42.62 35.59 -3.05
N ALA A 1070 42.55 34.33 -3.47
CA ALA A 1070 42.12 33.94 -4.82
C ALA A 1070 40.71 34.47 -5.15
N ALA A 1071 39.78 34.42 -4.18
CA ALA A 1071 38.43 34.95 -4.31
C ALA A 1071 38.32 36.49 -4.39
N LYS A 1072 39.43 37.23 -4.51
CA LYS A 1072 39.47 38.70 -4.57
C LYS A 1072 40.08 39.31 -5.84
N GLN A 1073 40.56 38.52 -6.79
CA GLN A 1073 41.01 39.07 -8.08
C GLN A 1073 39.84 39.22 -9.07
N PRO A 1074 39.70 40.37 -9.77
CA PRO A 1074 38.69 40.52 -10.81
C PRO A 1074 39.03 39.65 -12.03
N ILE A 1075 38.10 38.80 -12.47
CA ILE A 1075 38.24 38.05 -13.72
C ILE A 1075 38.08 39.04 -14.88
N LYS A 1076 39.19 39.49 -15.46
CA LYS A 1076 39.17 40.37 -16.63
C LYS A 1076 40.33 40.17 -17.61
N GLU A 1077 40.88 38.96 -17.68
CA GLU A 1077 41.86 38.60 -18.71
C GLU A 1077 41.92 37.06 -18.92
N LEU A 1078 40.87 36.48 -19.51
CA LEU A 1078 40.89 35.09 -20.02
C LEU A 1078 39.87 34.78 -21.15
N GLU A 1079 39.16 35.77 -21.68
CA GLU A 1079 38.41 35.63 -22.96
C GLU A 1079 39.32 35.84 -24.18
N SER A 1080 40.47 35.15 -24.22
CA SER A 1080 41.19 34.92 -25.46
C SER A 1080 42.04 33.65 -25.37
N LYS A 1081 42.12 32.93 -26.50
CA LYS A 1081 42.95 31.75 -26.79
C LYS A 1081 42.44 30.38 -26.30
N LEU A 1082 41.85 29.69 -27.28
CA LEU A 1082 42.00 28.27 -27.60
C LEU A 1082 41.14 27.24 -26.83
N PRO A 1083 40.68 26.17 -27.51
CA PRO A 1083 40.37 26.05 -28.95
C PRO A 1083 38.92 25.65 -29.25
#